data_AF-A0A9P6IVZ8-F1
#
_entry.id   AF-A0A9P6IVZ8-F1
#
_cell.length_a   1.000
_cell.length_b   1.000
_cell.length_c   1.000
_cell.angle_alpha   90.00
_cell.angle_beta   90.00
_cell.angle_gamma   90.00
#
_symmetry.space_group_name_H-M   'P 1'
#
loop_
_entity.id
_entity.type
_entity.pdbx_description
1 polymer ?
#
loop_
_entity_poly.entity_id
_entity_poly.type
_entity_poly.pdbx_seq_one_letter_code
_entity_poly.pdbx_strand_id
1 'polypeptide(L)'
;MRSFFPEYYPNLVRLYRSLGIKIHDADNTLACFDVAVPAADASSQSSRDYPSKPAVQEPYLSSRSYKVGSGHTITLPDLPPFSIFNPVPFGRRVLAYYRIAKDYIRILIVSKEFMSKGRMMDVGKHPIEWGNGRYITLREFLEAGGYSHDFAAFFVPLFACVCTCSFERVMEYPACVVLEYVARCMPFGRMQFVSSGVQEVTEKLSRNLDTIHYNTTIEHIAEVDKTMDDSHADIKGGVVAIDSHGVRRTFDHVIFATQANQAAATLAGYKARSLPRPYIATQGSDSDELSDGSKEGSYHTDPETDSELMSDVVEGLISPSHPYYHQIKTLLKVPYERTQVVCHTDTSFLPKNPAHWRLLNIAKATNADILASPLKRLSQELEQEMMMRSRKARAPRSTIFSVKPASSLRPKSVHRKSSQNRLKAQFAPSNTSSTASLATPSTASQSHNSAMATHIMNRTIRKLGETTKFLQTTNPIFPPRPETVIASAWFERAVVNPQSVKAVDELQLQMEQQTARWISRNGQHSSDDQDQRQSHSQSQNPVPTSDRVWFVGSYAYPGIPLLEGCVVSAVQLMERIVAAEPALQLAASASASADSFLKRDEPMRNRRRERREATVTGGSASTQQQENGKAGQATRPTPSAVYFRTAWKDALEDGRRWDERQQPSGTVWTRWVSNVYAELGWMLCMYALAIVKWWVVLAIESFGGDSRHWALT
;
A
#
# COMPACT_ATOMS: atom_id res chain seq x y z
N MET A 1 -4.25 4.86 -16.44
CA MET A 1 -2.89 4.37 -16.82
C MET A 1 -2.46 3.27 -15.85
N ARG A 2 -1.49 2.40 -16.19
CA ARG A 2 -0.93 1.42 -15.24
C ARG A 2 0.59 1.33 -15.34
N SER A 3 1.29 1.72 -14.28
CA SER A 3 2.74 1.54 -14.08
C SER A 3 3.06 0.41 -13.10
N PHE A 4 4.25 -0.17 -13.22
CA PHE A 4 4.85 -1.11 -12.27
C PHE A 4 6.35 -1.30 -12.54
N PHE A 5 7.12 -1.80 -11.57
CA PHE A 5 8.51 -2.23 -11.74
C PHE A 5 8.55 -3.75 -11.91
N PRO A 6 8.88 -4.31 -13.08
CA PRO A 6 8.87 -5.76 -13.32
C PRO A 6 9.57 -6.59 -12.25
N GLU A 7 10.64 -6.06 -11.67
CA GLU A 7 11.46 -6.70 -10.63
C GLU A 7 10.69 -6.93 -9.32
N TYR A 8 9.70 -6.10 -9.01
CA TYR A 8 8.80 -6.29 -7.86
C TYR A 8 7.52 -7.06 -8.22
N TYR A 9 7.24 -7.24 -9.51
CA TYR A 9 5.99 -7.79 -10.03
C TYR A 9 6.18 -9.02 -10.94
N PRO A 10 7.00 -10.02 -10.54
CA PRO A 10 7.33 -11.13 -11.42
C PRO A 10 6.10 -11.95 -11.84
N ASN A 11 5.16 -12.22 -10.93
CA ASN A 11 3.97 -13.01 -11.25
C ASN A 11 2.97 -12.22 -12.11
N LEU A 12 2.79 -10.92 -11.83
CA LEU A 12 1.98 -10.06 -12.69
C LEU A 12 2.54 -9.98 -14.11
N VAL A 13 3.87 -9.84 -14.25
CA VAL A 13 4.53 -9.80 -15.56
C VAL A 13 4.34 -11.11 -16.31
N ARG A 14 4.46 -12.26 -15.63
CA ARG A 14 4.17 -13.58 -16.22
C ARG A 14 2.71 -13.67 -16.69
N LEU A 15 1.77 -13.22 -15.88
CA LEU A 15 0.34 -13.17 -16.21
C LEU A 15 0.09 -12.31 -17.45
N TYR A 16 0.59 -11.08 -17.47
CA TYR A 16 0.47 -10.17 -18.62
C TYR A 16 1.04 -10.77 -19.91
N ARG A 17 2.20 -11.42 -19.84
CA ARG A 17 2.79 -12.12 -20.99
C ARG A 17 1.89 -13.25 -21.49
N SER A 18 1.30 -14.03 -20.59
CA SER A 18 0.38 -15.13 -20.97
C SER A 18 -0.93 -14.64 -21.61
N LEU A 19 -1.37 -13.43 -21.23
CA LEU A 19 -2.53 -12.75 -21.82
C LEU A 19 -2.16 -11.92 -23.08
N GLY A 20 -0.89 -11.90 -23.48
CA GLY A 20 -0.42 -11.05 -24.58
C GLY A 20 -0.67 -9.56 -24.34
N ILE A 21 -0.62 -9.09 -23.09
CA ILE A 21 -0.72 -7.67 -22.73
C ILE A 21 0.60 -6.99 -23.08
N LYS A 22 0.53 -5.93 -23.90
CA LYS A 22 1.70 -5.19 -24.36
C LYS A 22 2.19 -4.21 -23.30
N ILE A 23 3.46 -4.30 -22.95
CA ILE A 23 4.13 -3.42 -21.97
C ILE A 23 5.31 -2.70 -22.62
N HIS A 24 5.64 -1.49 -22.17
CA HIS A 24 6.78 -0.72 -22.66
C HIS A 24 7.50 0.03 -21.53
N ASP A 25 8.79 0.31 -21.73
CA ASP A 25 9.65 0.99 -20.75
C ASP A 25 9.29 2.48 -20.60
N ALA A 26 9.35 2.96 -19.37
CA ALA A 26 9.30 4.37 -19.01
C ALA A 26 10.67 5.04 -19.14
N ASP A 27 10.68 6.36 -19.29
CA ASP A 27 11.89 7.17 -19.20
C ASP A 27 12.39 7.37 -17.74
N ASN A 28 11.61 6.93 -16.73
CA ASN A 28 11.87 7.06 -15.28
C ASN A 28 12.22 8.48 -14.80
N THR A 29 11.78 9.50 -15.54
CA THR A 29 12.08 10.89 -15.20
C THR A 29 11.14 11.41 -14.12
N LEU A 30 11.67 12.15 -13.14
CA LEU A 30 10.85 12.73 -12.06
C LEU A 30 11.27 14.15 -11.71
N ALA A 31 10.31 14.93 -11.20
CA ALA A 31 10.54 16.22 -10.57
C ALA A 31 9.86 16.26 -9.20
N CYS A 32 10.55 16.77 -8.19
CA CYS A 32 10.03 17.03 -6.85
C CYS A 32 10.11 18.52 -6.53
N PHE A 33 8.99 19.10 -6.11
CA PHE A 33 8.86 20.52 -5.81
C PHE A 33 7.87 20.78 -4.68
N ASP A 34 7.90 22.01 -4.16
CA ASP A 34 6.99 22.44 -3.10
C ASP A 34 5.85 23.29 -3.68
N VAL A 35 4.70 23.21 -3.03
CA VAL A 35 3.56 24.09 -3.25
C VAL A 35 3.36 24.92 -1.99
N ALA A 36 3.44 26.24 -2.13
CA ALA A 36 3.11 27.12 -1.01
C ALA A 36 1.59 27.17 -0.85
N VAL A 37 1.11 26.71 0.29
CA VAL A 37 -0.30 26.78 0.69
C VAL A 37 -0.44 27.97 1.65
N PRO A 38 -1.31 28.95 1.38
CA PRO A 38 -1.59 30.03 2.33
C PRO A 38 -2.08 29.44 3.65
N ALA A 39 -1.62 29.99 4.79
CA ALA A 39 -2.12 29.56 6.09
C ALA A 39 -3.64 29.79 6.14
N ALA A 40 -4.41 28.71 6.30
CA ALA A 40 -5.85 28.82 6.49
C ALA A 40 -6.10 29.50 7.84
N ASP A 41 -6.83 30.62 7.85
CA ASP A 41 -7.32 31.22 9.09
C ASP A 41 -8.25 30.22 9.78
N ALA A 42 -7.85 29.73 10.96
CA ALA A 42 -8.49 28.67 11.73
C ALA A 42 -9.94 28.97 12.21
N SER A 43 -10.57 30.03 11.71
CA SER A 43 -11.92 30.48 12.09
C SER A 43 -12.96 30.40 10.95
N SER A 44 -12.58 30.03 9.74
CA SER A 44 -13.49 30.03 8.57
C SER A 44 -13.66 28.63 7.95
N GLN A 45 -14.23 27.68 8.70
CA GLN A 45 -14.60 26.38 8.13
C GLN A 45 -15.86 26.43 7.22
N SER A 46 -16.53 27.59 7.06
CA SER A 46 -17.82 27.67 6.36
C SER A 46 -17.83 28.49 5.06
N SER A 47 -16.70 29.03 4.59
CA SER A 47 -16.65 29.74 3.31
C SER A 47 -15.33 29.44 2.59
N ARG A 48 -15.37 28.46 1.69
CA ARG A 48 -14.25 28.01 0.85
C ARG A 48 -13.93 29.01 -0.27
N ASP A 49 -13.55 30.23 0.08
CA ASP A 49 -12.90 31.13 -0.89
C ASP A 49 -11.43 30.71 -1.02
N TYR A 50 -11.17 29.90 -2.05
CA TYR A 50 -9.84 29.36 -2.33
C TYR A 50 -8.88 30.48 -2.77
N PRO A 51 -7.60 30.41 -2.37
CA PRO A 51 -6.63 31.42 -2.75
C PRO A 51 -6.45 31.49 -4.27
N SER A 52 -6.35 32.71 -4.78
CA SER A 52 -6.44 33.07 -6.20
C SER A 52 -5.30 32.60 -7.12
N LYS A 53 -4.43 31.67 -6.67
CA LYS A 53 -3.51 30.82 -7.47
C LYS A 53 -2.57 30.03 -6.55
N PRO A 54 -2.40 28.71 -6.74
CA PRO A 54 -1.38 27.94 -6.03
C PRO A 54 0.02 28.37 -6.48
N ALA A 55 0.92 28.62 -5.52
CA ALA A 55 2.29 29.01 -5.81
C ALA A 55 3.21 27.77 -5.87
N VAL A 56 3.23 27.13 -7.05
CA VAL A 56 4.19 26.07 -7.39
C VAL A 56 5.60 26.67 -7.44
N GLN A 57 6.52 26.08 -6.68
CA GLN A 57 7.92 26.48 -6.63
C GLN A 57 8.76 25.77 -7.70
N GLU A 58 9.97 26.27 -7.92
CA GLU A 58 10.95 25.56 -8.73
C GLU A 58 11.35 24.23 -8.08
N PRO A 59 11.58 23.16 -8.85
CA PRO A 59 11.98 21.88 -8.29
C PRO A 59 13.28 21.94 -7.51
N TYR A 60 13.25 21.37 -6.31
CA TYR A 60 14.46 21.12 -5.52
C TYR A 60 15.19 19.86 -6.00
N LEU A 61 14.48 18.96 -6.68
CA LEU A 61 15.03 17.83 -7.39
C LEU A 61 14.29 17.67 -8.72
N SER A 62 15.02 17.54 -9.81
CA SER A 62 14.50 17.17 -11.13
C SER A 62 15.51 16.21 -11.73
N SER A 63 15.10 15.28 -12.59
CA SER A 63 16.02 14.28 -13.14
C SER A 63 15.84 14.05 -14.62
N ARG A 64 16.92 13.64 -15.30
CA ARG A 64 16.90 13.20 -16.70
C ARG A 64 17.58 11.86 -16.82
N SER A 65 17.19 11.12 -17.85
CA SER A 65 17.67 9.77 -18.09
C SER A 65 18.67 9.75 -19.25
N TYR A 66 19.76 9.01 -19.10
CA TYR A 66 20.87 8.95 -20.04
C TYR A 66 21.08 7.52 -20.49
N LYS A 67 21.10 7.27 -21.81
CA LYS A 67 21.44 5.94 -22.34
C LYS A 67 22.94 5.69 -22.13
N VAL A 68 23.28 4.60 -21.48
CA VAL A 68 24.65 4.11 -21.28
C VAL A 68 24.74 2.71 -21.87
N GLY A 69 25.45 2.57 -23.00
CA GLY A 69 25.55 1.30 -23.74
C GLY A 69 24.26 0.89 -24.47
N SER A 70 24.24 -0.35 -24.97
CA SER A 70 23.18 -0.90 -25.82
C SER A 70 21.88 -1.27 -25.08
N GLY A 71 21.85 -1.16 -23.75
CA GLY A 71 20.71 -1.64 -22.98
C GLY A 71 20.49 -0.98 -21.63
N HIS A 72 21.27 0.02 -21.20
CA HIS A 72 21.10 0.66 -19.89
C HIS A 72 20.70 2.13 -19.98
N THR A 73 19.81 2.54 -19.08
CA THR A 73 19.43 3.94 -18.88
C THR A 73 19.72 4.29 -17.44
N ILE A 74 20.39 5.42 -17.21
CA ILE A 74 20.74 5.92 -15.88
C ILE A 74 20.10 7.28 -15.68
N THR A 75 19.39 7.44 -14.58
CA THR A 75 18.75 8.70 -14.23
C THR A 75 19.66 9.50 -13.31
N LEU A 76 20.00 10.74 -13.71
CA LEU A 76 20.81 11.67 -12.94
C LEU A 76 20.02 12.96 -12.67
N PRO A 77 20.28 13.64 -11.54
CA PRO A 77 19.57 14.87 -11.21
C PRO A 77 20.01 16.03 -12.10
N ASP A 78 19.11 16.95 -12.40
CA ASP A 78 19.40 18.18 -13.13
C ASP A 78 20.20 19.14 -12.26
N LEU A 79 21.25 19.74 -12.83
CA LEU A 79 22.03 20.79 -12.19
C LEU A 79 21.55 22.16 -12.68
N PRO A 80 21.66 23.20 -11.85
CA PRO A 80 21.43 24.55 -12.34
C PRO A 80 22.60 24.96 -13.26
N PRO A 81 22.40 25.90 -14.20
CA PRO A 81 23.49 26.41 -15.01
C PRO A 81 24.65 26.89 -14.14
N PHE A 82 25.88 26.52 -14.50
CA PHE A 82 27.05 26.97 -13.77
C PHE A 82 27.38 28.41 -14.17
N SER A 83 27.45 29.31 -13.18
CA SER A 83 27.88 30.70 -13.37
C SER A 83 29.17 30.95 -12.63
N ILE A 84 30.22 31.37 -13.35
CA ILE A 84 31.52 31.75 -12.78
C ILE A 84 31.35 32.95 -11.82
N PHE A 85 30.45 33.87 -12.15
CA PHE A 85 30.20 35.09 -11.37
C PHE A 85 29.31 34.84 -10.14
N ASN A 86 28.57 33.73 -10.10
CA ASN A 86 27.77 33.34 -8.93
C ASN A 86 27.72 31.82 -8.77
N PRO A 87 28.77 31.19 -8.23
CA PRO A 87 28.86 29.73 -8.08
C PRO A 87 28.00 29.19 -6.92
N VAL A 88 27.46 30.06 -6.06
CA VAL A 88 26.79 29.67 -4.81
C VAL A 88 25.55 28.79 -5.03
N PRO A 89 24.60 29.11 -5.94
CA PRO A 89 23.43 28.28 -6.17
C PRO A 89 23.79 26.88 -6.69
N PHE A 90 24.80 26.81 -7.56
CA PHE A 90 25.32 25.55 -8.08
C PHE A 90 25.93 24.71 -6.97
N GLY A 91 26.85 25.27 -6.19
CA GLY A 91 27.51 24.58 -5.07
C GLY A 91 26.52 24.08 -4.02
N ARG A 92 25.51 24.90 -3.67
CA ARG A 92 24.43 24.51 -2.76
C ARG A 92 23.63 23.32 -3.30
N ARG A 93 23.27 23.31 -4.59
CA ARG A 93 22.50 22.21 -5.20
C ARG A 93 23.33 20.92 -5.28
N VAL A 94 24.60 21.00 -5.66
CA VAL A 94 25.52 19.86 -5.65
C VAL A 94 25.67 19.26 -4.25
N LEU A 95 25.82 20.10 -3.22
CA LEU A 95 25.95 19.63 -1.83
C LEU A 95 24.66 18.94 -1.35
N ALA A 96 23.49 19.47 -1.69
CA ALA A 96 22.20 18.84 -1.38
C ALA A 96 22.09 17.45 -2.05
N TYR A 97 22.42 17.35 -3.33
CA TYR A 97 22.43 16.06 -4.04
C TYR A 97 23.45 15.08 -3.47
N TYR A 98 24.63 15.54 -3.06
CA TYR A 98 25.60 14.68 -2.39
C TYR A 98 25.04 14.07 -1.10
N ARG A 99 24.35 14.87 -0.28
CA ARG A 99 23.72 14.38 0.97
C ARG A 99 22.65 13.32 0.67
N ILE A 100 21.78 13.58 -0.31
CA ILE A 100 20.76 12.63 -0.75
C ILE A 100 21.42 11.35 -1.29
N ALA A 101 22.43 11.47 -2.15
CA ALA A 101 23.11 10.34 -2.78
C ALA A 101 23.85 9.46 -1.76
N LYS A 102 24.50 10.07 -0.75
CA LYS A 102 25.17 9.35 0.33
C LYS A 102 24.20 8.44 1.08
N ASP A 103 23.06 8.97 1.49
CA ASP A 103 22.04 8.22 2.23
C ASP A 103 21.29 7.22 1.35
N TYR A 104 21.08 7.55 0.07
CA TYR A 104 20.53 6.63 -0.93
C TYR A 104 21.42 5.41 -1.15
N ILE A 105 22.74 5.60 -1.30
CA ILE A 105 23.69 4.48 -1.41
C ILE A 105 23.67 3.64 -0.13
N ARG A 106 23.61 4.29 1.03
CA ARG A 106 23.55 3.60 2.33
C ARG A 106 22.31 2.73 2.46
N ILE A 107 21.11 3.25 2.18
CA ILE A 107 19.87 2.44 2.25
C ILE A 107 19.88 1.32 1.22
N LEU A 108 20.46 1.54 0.02
CA LEU A 108 20.57 0.54 -1.03
C LEU A 108 21.48 -0.63 -0.61
N ILE A 109 22.65 -0.33 -0.02
CA ILE A 109 23.58 -1.34 0.52
C ILE A 109 22.86 -2.20 1.56
N VAL A 110 22.24 -1.57 2.56
CA VAL A 110 21.52 -2.27 3.62
C VAL A 110 20.41 -3.14 3.04
N SER A 111 19.58 -2.58 2.16
CA SER A 111 18.46 -3.29 1.52
C SER A 111 18.92 -4.52 0.74
N LYS A 112 19.95 -4.38 -0.11
CA LYS A 112 20.48 -5.49 -0.93
C LYS A 112 21.21 -6.54 -0.09
N GLU A 113 21.95 -6.14 0.94
CA GLU A 113 22.63 -7.08 1.84
C GLU A 113 21.61 -7.93 2.60
N PHE A 114 20.58 -7.30 3.17
CA PHE A 114 19.52 -8.00 3.89
C PHE A 114 18.73 -8.94 3.00
N MET A 115 18.41 -8.49 1.78
CA MET A 115 17.72 -9.32 0.81
C MET A 115 18.59 -10.52 0.41
N SER A 116 19.84 -10.32 -0.02
CA SER A 116 20.72 -11.41 -0.48
C SER A 116 20.99 -12.48 0.58
N LYS A 117 20.98 -12.10 1.87
CA LYS A 117 21.13 -13.04 2.99
C LYS A 117 19.80 -13.66 3.45
N GLY A 118 18.66 -13.26 2.88
CA GLY A 118 17.33 -13.70 3.34
C GLY A 118 16.98 -13.24 4.75
N ARG A 119 17.60 -12.14 5.20
CA ARG A 119 17.52 -11.60 6.56
C ARG A 119 16.61 -10.39 6.68
N MET A 120 15.75 -10.12 5.69
CA MET A 120 14.92 -8.90 5.65
C MET A 120 14.02 -8.72 6.90
N MET A 121 13.65 -9.80 7.59
CA MET A 121 12.92 -9.75 8.86
C MET A 121 13.79 -9.40 10.08
N ASP A 122 15.11 -9.45 9.95
CA ASP A 122 16.04 -9.14 11.01
C ASP A 122 16.33 -7.63 11.06
N VAL A 123 15.73 -6.81 10.20
CA VAL A 123 15.96 -5.35 10.21
C VAL A 123 15.57 -4.79 11.57
N GLY A 124 16.53 -4.18 12.27
CA GLY A 124 16.31 -3.47 13.54
C GLY A 124 16.45 -1.96 13.37
N LYS A 125 16.17 -1.18 14.43
CA LYS A 125 16.38 0.28 14.44
C LYS A 125 17.86 0.64 14.24
N HIS A 126 18.72 -0.13 14.89
CA HIS A 126 20.18 -0.04 14.82
C HIS A 126 20.76 -1.43 14.52
N PRO A 127 21.98 -1.55 13.94
CA PRO A 127 22.69 -2.83 13.79
C PRO A 127 22.71 -3.76 15.01
N ILE A 128 22.56 -3.19 16.22
CA ILE A 128 22.59 -3.92 17.49
C ILE A 128 21.21 -4.51 17.85
N GLU A 129 20.12 -3.98 17.28
CA GLU A 129 18.72 -4.37 17.57
C GLU A 129 18.11 -5.25 16.45
N TRP A 130 18.96 -5.87 15.62
CA TRP A 130 18.51 -6.71 14.52
C TRP A 130 17.77 -7.96 15.03
N GLY A 131 16.61 -8.26 14.43
CA GLY A 131 15.69 -9.34 14.84
C GLY A 131 14.22 -8.93 14.97
N ASN A 132 13.89 -7.64 14.78
CA ASN A 132 12.56 -7.06 15.06
C ASN A 132 11.84 -6.49 13.82
N GLY A 133 12.23 -6.88 12.60
CA GLY A 133 11.84 -6.21 11.35
C GLY A 133 10.35 -6.18 11.02
N ARG A 134 9.54 -6.94 11.75
CA ARG A 134 8.08 -6.88 11.68
C ARG A 134 7.47 -5.67 12.39
N TYR A 135 8.16 -5.14 13.40
CA TYR A 135 7.68 -4.08 14.29
C TYR A 135 8.39 -2.75 14.05
N ILE A 136 9.61 -2.79 13.51
CA ILE A 136 10.36 -1.57 13.22
C ILE A 136 9.71 -0.84 12.07
N THR A 137 9.21 0.35 12.36
CA THR A 137 8.60 1.23 11.36
C THR A 137 9.66 1.91 10.50
N LEU A 138 9.26 2.40 9.32
CA LEU A 138 10.16 3.16 8.44
C LEU A 138 10.69 4.41 9.15
N ARG A 139 9.85 5.08 9.96
CA ARG A 139 10.29 6.19 10.80
C ARG A 139 11.46 5.80 11.68
N GLU A 140 11.28 4.77 12.50
CA GLU A 140 12.29 4.37 13.48
C GLU A 140 13.59 3.96 12.78
N PHE A 141 13.48 3.31 11.62
CA PHE A 141 14.64 2.97 10.80
C PHE A 141 15.38 4.21 10.26
N LEU A 142 14.65 5.22 9.77
CA LEU A 142 15.26 6.45 9.24
C LEU A 142 15.86 7.33 10.35
N GLU A 143 15.12 7.51 11.46
CA GLU A 143 15.55 8.33 12.60
C GLU A 143 16.72 7.68 13.36
N ALA A 144 16.58 6.42 13.77
CA ALA A 144 17.66 5.71 14.48
C ALA A 144 18.84 5.38 13.58
N GLY A 145 18.60 5.20 12.29
CA GLY A 145 19.64 5.10 11.28
C GLY A 145 20.41 6.41 11.06
N GLY A 146 19.91 7.56 11.53
CA GLY A 146 20.55 8.85 11.32
C GLY A 146 20.55 9.29 9.85
N TYR A 147 19.51 8.95 9.10
CA TYR A 147 19.32 9.42 7.73
C TYR A 147 19.02 10.93 7.73
N SER A 148 19.60 11.66 6.77
CA SER A 148 19.44 13.11 6.71
C SER A 148 18.01 13.52 6.34
N HIS A 149 17.60 14.68 6.83
CA HIS A 149 16.33 15.30 6.45
C HIS A 149 16.27 15.55 4.94
N ASP A 150 17.39 15.93 4.30
CA ASP A 150 17.47 16.14 2.85
C ASP A 150 17.10 14.86 2.07
N PHE A 151 17.58 13.70 2.52
CA PHE A 151 17.21 12.40 1.96
C PHE A 151 15.74 12.05 2.23
N ALA A 152 15.27 12.19 3.46
CA ALA A 152 13.88 11.91 3.83
C ALA A 152 12.90 12.77 3.03
N ALA A 153 13.22 14.05 2.80
CA ALA A 153 12.41 14.99 2.03
C ALA A 153 12.23 14.62 0.55
N PHE A 154 13.07 13.73 0.02
CA PHE A 154 12.89 13.12 -1.29
C PHE A 154 12.27 11.72 -1.20
N PHE A 155 12.81 10.87 -0.32
CA PHE A 155 12.48 9.45 -0.22
C PHE A 155 11.04 9.21 0.21
N VAL A 156 10.54 9.99 1.17
CA VAL A 156 9.22 9.77 1.76
C VAL A 156 8.09 10.17 0.80
N PRO A 157 8.13 11.35 0.14
CA PRO A 157 7.13 11.67 -0.90
C PRO A 157 7.10 10.66 -2.05
N LEU A 158 8.25 10.09 -2.42
CA LEU A 158 8.31 9.04 -3.44
C LEU A 158 7.52 7.80 -3.01
N PHE A 159 7.72 7.31 -1.78
CA PHE A 159 6.97 6.15 -1.28
C PHE A 159 5.50 6.47 -0.97
N ALA A 160 5.18 7.68 -0.52
CA ALA A 160 3.80 8.15 -0.37
C ALA A 160 3.05 8.14 -1.71
N CYS A 161 3.73 8.52 -2.80
CA CYS A 161 3.20 8.39 -4.15
C CYS A 161 2.99 6.92 -4.56
N VAL A 162 3.98 6.04 -4.32
CA VAL A 162 3.88 4.60 -4.66
C VAL A 162 2.74 3.92 -3.91
N CYS A 163 2.61 4.22 -2.62
CA CYS A 163 1.63 3.63 -1.73
C CYS A 163 0.32 4.42 -1.67
N THR A 164 0.21 5.55 -2.39
CA THR A 164 -0.95 6.45 -2.40
C THR A 164 -1.52 6.71 -1.00
N CYS A 165 -0.65 7.20 -0.10
CA CYS A 165 -0.98 7.42 1.30
C CYS A 165 -0.35 8.72 1.83
N SER A 166 -0.76 9.15 3.03
CA SER A 166 -0.16 10.28 3.74
C SER A 166 1.24 9.96 4.27
N PHE A 167 2.02 10.98 4.62
CA PHE A 167 3.37 10.77 5.17
C PHE A 167 3.34 10.04 6.51
N GLU A 168 2.32 10.28 7.33
CA GLU A 168 2.06 9.55 8.57
C GLU A 168 1.92 8.06 8.32
N ARG A 169 1.07 7.67 7.35
CA ARG A 169 0.81 6.27 7.04
C ARG A 169 2.03 5.58 6.44
N VAL A 170 2.76 6.20 5.51
CA VAL A 170 4.03 5.63 5.01
C VAL A 170 5.02 5.39 6.14
N MET A 171 5.08 6.29 7.12
CA MET A 171 6.00 6.18 8.24
C MET A 171 5.67 5.03 9.20
N GLU A 172 4.43 4.54 9.21
CA GLU A 172 4.00 3.35 9.95
C GLU A 172 4.40 2.03 9.27
N TYR A 173 4.81 2.06 8.00
CA TYR A 173 5.14 0.85 7.26
C TYR A 173 6.31 0.15 7.94
N PRO A 174 6.27 -1.18 8.13
CA PRO A 174 7.44 -1.90 8.59
C PRO A 174 8.60 -1.70 7.61
N ALA A 175 9.78 -1.36 8.13
CA ALA A 175 10.93 -1.00 7.32
C ALA A 175 11.31 -2.12 6.34
N CYS A 176 11.16 -3.38 6.74
CA CYS A 176 11.43 -4.55 5.90
C CYS A 176 10.64 -4.53 4.58
N VAL A 177 9.40 -4.01 4.57
CA VAL A 177 8.54 -3.93 3.37
C VAL A 177 9.09 -2.91 2.38
N VAL A 178 9.51 -1.75 2.88
CA VAL A 178 10.05 -0.65 2.06
C VAL A 178 11.44 -1.00 1.54
N LEU A 179 12.31 -1.54 2.41
CA LEU A 179 13.67 -1.97 2.04
C LEU A 179 13.64 -3.11 1.04
N GLU A 180 12.67 -4.02 1.14
CA GLU A 180 12.44 -5.05 0.12
C GLU A 180 12.18 -4.44 -1.26
N TYR A 181 11.29 -3.44 -1.32
CA TYR A 181 10.97 -2.75 -2.56
C TYR A 181 12.19 -2.03 -3.13
N VAL A 182 12.97 -1.34 -2.28
CA VAL A 182 14.24 -0.70 -2.65
C VAL A 182 15.21 -1.74 -3.21
N ALA A 183 15.41 -2.87 -2.52
CA ALA A 183 16.37 -3.90 -2.93
C ALA A 183 16.06 -4.50 -4.31
N ARG A 184 14.76 -4.65 -4.64
CA ARG A 184 14.30 -5.18 -5.93
C ARG A 184 14.32 -4.15 -7.05
N CYS A 185 13.83 -2.93 -6.79
CA CYS A 185 13.59 -1.93 -7.84
C CYS A 185 14.79 -1.01 -8.07
N MET A 186 15.68 -0.85 -7.10
CA MET A 186 16.77 0.14 -7.17
C MET A 186 18.14 -0.55 -7.29
N PRO A 187 19.10 0.04 -8.00
CA PRO A 187 19.07 1.33 -8.70
C PRO A 187 18.62 1.21 -10.19
N PHE A 188 18.49 -0.01 -10.70
CA PHE A 188 18.37 -0.27 -12.14
C PHE A 188 16.97 -0.66 -12.59
N GLY A 189 16.04 -0.84 -11.66
CA GLY A 189 14.68 -1.24 -12.00
C GLY A 189 14.06 -0.23 -12.94
N ARG A 190 13.33 -0.74 -13.93
CA ARG A 190 12.68 0.10 -14.93
C ARG A 190 11.20 0.06 -14.75
N MET A 191 10.61 1.22 -14.51
CA MET A 191 9.16 1.32 -14.56
C MET A 191 8.69 0.98 -15.98
N GLN A 192 7.65 0.17 -16.08
CA GLN A 192 6.99 -0.18 -17.31
C GLN A 192 5.51 0.19 -17.24
N PHE A 193 4.93 0.48 -18.41
CA PHE A 193 3.53 0.80 -18.56
C PHE A 193 2.79 -0.24 -19.40
N VAL A 194 1.53 -0.50 -19.03
CA VAL A 194 0.59 -1.21 -19.91
C VAL A 194 0.22 -0.28 -21.06
N SER A 195 0.48 -0.72 -22.29
CA SER A 195 0.38 0.11 -23.50
C SER A 195 -1.07 0.36 -23.94
N SER A 196 -1.97 -0.56 -23.62
CA SER A 196 -3.36 -0.56 -24.07
C SER A 196 -4.37 -0.06 -23.03
N GLY A 197 -3.89 0.41 -21.87
CA GLY A 197 -4.74 0.76 -20.75
C GLY A 197 -5.23 -0.45 -19.96
N VAL A 198 -5.91 -0.19 -18.84
CA VAL A 198 -6.39 -1.24 -17.92
C VAL A 198 -7.65 -1.95 -18.43
N GLN A 199 -8.41 -1.34 -19.32
CA GLN A 199 -9.62 -1.93 -19.89
C GLN A 199 -9.32 -3.22 -20.66
N GLU A 200 -8.32 -3.21 -21.55
CA GLU A 200 -7.91 -4.43 -22.28
C GLU A 200 -7.44 -5.53 -21.31
N VAL A 201 -6.78 -5.15 -20.21
CA VAL A 201 -6.36 -6.12 -19.18
C VAL A 201 -7.58 -6.79 -18.57
N THR A 202 -8.59 -6.02 -18.18
CA THR A 202 -9.85 -6.53 -17.62
C THR A 202 -10.57 -7.42 -18.63
N GLU A 203 -10.74 -6.99 -19.88
CA GLU A 203 -11.40 -7.75 -20.94
C GLU A 203 -10.73 -9.10 -21.17
N LYS A 204 -9.39 -9.15 -21.21
CA LYS A 204 -8.64 -10.41 -21.39
C LYS A 204 -8.70 -11.32 -20.17
N LEU A 205 -8.73 -10.75 -18.96
CA LEU A 205 -8.90 -11.52 -17.73
C LEU A 205 -10.30 -12.13 -17.63
N SER A 206 -11.33 -11.40 -18.04
CA SER A 206 -12.73 -11.84 -17.94
C SER A 206 -13.21 -12.68 -19.12
N ARG A 207 -12.40 -12.85 -20.18
CA ARG A 207 -12.83 -13.50 -21.44
C ARG A 207 -13.35 -14.93 -21.29
N ASN A 208 -12.94 -15.63 -20.23
CA ASN A 208 -13.32 -17.02 -19.96
C ASN A 208 -14.36 -17.13 -18.83
N LEU A 209 -15.02 -16.03 -18.46
CA LEU A 209 -16.10 -16.04 -17.49
C LEU A 209 -17.43 -16.15 -18.25
N ASP A 210 -18.19 -17.21 -17.97
CA ASP A 210 -19.48 -17.44 -18.63
C ASP A 210 -20.56 -16.48 -18.14
N THR A 211 -20.45 -16.02 -16.89
CA THR A 211 -21.46 -15.18 -16.24
C THR A 211 -20.80 -14.05 -15.48
N ILE A 212 -21.21 -12.81 -15.81
CA ILE A 212 -20.77 -11.60 -15.13
C ILE A 212 -22.01 -10.77 -14.80
N HIS A 213 -22.20 -10.45 -13.52
CA HIS A 213 -23.30 -9.62 -13.04
C HIS A 213 -22.78 -8.21 -12.72
N TYR A 214 -23.13 -7.23 -13.55
CA TYR A 214 -22.84 -5.81 -13.29
C TYR A 214 -23.94 -5.19 -12.44
N ASN A 215 -23.60 -4.14 -11.68
CA ASN A 215 -24.53 -3.44 -10.79
C ASN A 215 -25.21 -4.36 -9.74
N THR A 216 -24.56 -5.49 -9.41
CA THR A 216 -25.06 -6.48 -8.45
C THR A 216 -24.10 -6.53 -7.26
N THR A 217 -24.40 -5.78 -6.20
CA THR A 217 -23.59 -5.79 -4.98
C THR A 217 -24.03 -6.95 -4.09
N ILE A 218 -23.11 -7.77 -3.62
CA ILE A 218 -23.42 -8.80 -2.60
C ILE A 218 -23.46 -8.13 -1.23
N GLU A 219 -24.63 -8.17 -0.57
CA GLU A 219 -24.85 -7.50 0.71
C GLU A 219 -24.77 -8.46 1.90
N HIS A 220 -25.12 -9.74 1.71
CA HIS A 220 -25.08 -10.75 2.77
C HIS A 220 -24.56 -12.10 2.30
N ILE A 221 -23.83 -12.78 3.18
CA ILE A 221 -23.51 -14.21 3.06
C ILE A 221 -24.18 -14.95 4.22
N ALA A 222 -25.10 -15.86 3.92
CA ALA A 222 -25.89 -16.60 4.89
C ALA A 222 -25.59 -18.10 4.83
N GLU A 223 -25.83 -18.76 5.97
CA GLU A 223 -25.91 -20.22 6.00
C GLU A 223 -27.16 -20.70 5.24
N VAL A 224 -27.11 -21.93 4.75
CA VAL A 224 -28.26 -22.56 4.11
C VAL A 224 -29.29 -22.89 5.20
N ASP A 225 -30.49 -22.31 5.07
CA ASP A 225 -31.58 -22.58 5.99
C ASP A 225 -32.14 -23.99 5.74
N LYS A 226 -31.93 -24.89 6.69
CA LYS A 226 -32.40 -26.28 6.62
C LYS A 226 -33.87 -26.44 7.00
N THR A 227 -34.54 -25.36 7.42
CA THR A 227 -35.94 -25.38 7.88
C THR A 227 -36.94 -24.94 6.80
N MET A 228 -36.46 -24.50 5.64
CA MET A 228 -37.31 -24.20 4.48
C MET A 228 -37.74 -25.51 3.83
N ASP A 229 -39.04 -25.78 3.94
CA ASP A 229 -39.77 -26.98 3.49
C ASP A 229 -39.39 -27.42 2.06
N ASP A 230 -39.44 -28.75 1.83
CA ASP A 230 -39.04 -29.56 0.65
C ASP A 230 -39.55 -29.12 -0.75
N SER A 231 -40.12 -27.92 -0.88
CA SER A 231 -40.64 -27.33 -2.11
C SER A 231 -39.58 -26.71 -3.04
N HIS A 232 -38.34 -26.52 -2.57
CA HIS A 232 -37.20 -26.08 -3.38
C HIS A 232 -36.10 -27.15 -3.43
N ALA A 233 -36.35 -28.23 -4.16
CA ALA A 233 -35.46 -29.38 -4.38
C ALA A 233 -34.12 -29.09 -5.09
N ASP A 234 -33.69 -27.83 -5.20
CA ASP A 234 -32.52 -27.39 -5.97
C ASP A 234 -31.44 -26.67 -5.13
N ILE A 235 -31.47 -26.78 -3.80
CA ILE A 235 -30.39 -26.27 -2.93
C ILE A 235 -29.18 -27.22 -3.01
N LYS A 236 -28.32 -27.02 -4.02
CA LYS A 236 -27.10 -27.83 -4.21
C LYS A 236 -25.86 -27.26 -3.51
N GLY A 237 -25.85 -25.97 -3.18
CA GLY A 237 -24.67 -25.29 -2.61
C GLY A 237 -24.68 -25.20 -1.07
N GLY A 238 -23.48 -25.10 -0.47
CA GLY A 238 -23.28 -25.02 0.98
C GLY A 238 -23.27 -23.62 1.60
N VAL A 239 -23.39 -22.56 0.80
CA VAL A 239 -23.47 -21.15 1.25
C VAL A 239 -24.41 -20.34 0.36
N VAL A 240 -25.12 -19.36 0.93
CA VAL A 240 -26.06 -18.48 0.20
C VAL A 240 -25.51 -17.07 0.12
N ALA A 241 -25.37 -16.52 -1.09
CA ALA A 241 -25.11 -15.11 -1.32
C ALA A 241 -26.41 -14.38 -1.65
N ILE A 242 -26.63 -13.21 -1.03
CA ILE A 242 -27.79 -12.36 -1.25
C ILE A 242 -27.29 -11.03 -1.82
N ASP A 243 -27.82 -10.66 -2.98
CA ASP A 243 -27.46 -9.41 -3.64
C ASP A 243 -28.36 -8.22 -3.26
N SER A 244 -27.99 -7.04 -3.72
CA SER A 244 -28.66 -5.76 -3.47
C SER A 244 -30.09 -5.68 -4.05
N HIS A 245 -30.50 -6.64 -4.88
CA HIS A 245 -31.87 -6.78 -5.37
C HIS A 245 -32.67 -7.83 -4.57
N GLY A 246 -32.08 -8.39 -3.51
CA GLY A 246 -32.66 -9.46 -2.71
C GLY A 246 -32.57 -10.85 -3.35
N VAL A 247 -31.87 -11.02 -4.47
CA VAL A 247 -31.78 -12.32 -5.14
C VAL A 247 -30.81 -13.22 -4.37
N ARG A 248 -31.30 -14.41 -4.01
CA ARG A 248 -30.55 -15.44 -3.28
C ARG A 248 -29.97 -16.45 -4.27
N ARG A 249 -28.67 -16.71 -4.18
CA ARG A 249 -27.98 -17.74 -4.98
C ARG A 249 -27.12 -18.63 -4.09
N THR A 250 -27.14 -19.93 -4.36
CA THR A 250 -26.39 -20.94 -3.60
C THR A 250 -25.07 -21.27 -4.30
N PHE A 251 -23.99 -21.41 -3.54
CA PHE A 251 -22.68 -21.77 -4.05
C PHE A 251 -21.99 -22.80 -3.13
N ASP A 252 -21.06 -23.58 -3.66
CA ASP A 252 -20.21 -24.48 -2.86
C ASP A 252 -19.09 -23.75 -2.13
N HIS A 253 -18.54 -22.75 -2.83
CA HIS A 253 -17.50 -21.84 -2.35
C HIS A 253 -17.81 -20.40 -2.75
N VAL A 254 -17.45 -19.46 -1.88
CA VAL A 254 -17.50 -18.03 -2.15
C VAL A 254 -16.10 -17.45 -1.96
N ILE A 255 -15.64 -16.69 -2.96
CA ILE A 255 -14.33 -16.03 -2.94
C ILE A 255 -14.55 -14.53 -2.91
N PHE A 256 -14.12 -13.88 -1.83
CA PHE A 256 -14.04 -12.44 -1.75
C PHE A 256 -12.78 -11.94 -2.45
N ALA A 257 -12.97 -11.24 -3.57
CA ALA A 257 -11.94 -10.46 -4.26
C ALA A 257 -12.16 -8.94 -4.09
N THR A 258 -12.88 -8.55 -3.04
CA THR A 258 -13.12 -7.16 -2.62
C THR A 258 -12.02 -6.68 -1.67
N GLN A 259 -12.13 -5.48 -1.12
CA GLN A 259 -11.28 -5.07 -0.01
C GLN A 259 -11.66 -5.83 1.28
N ALA A 260 -10.74 -5.88 2.25
CA ALA A 260 -10.92 -6.59 3.52
C ALA A 260 -12.03 -5.97 4.38
N ASN A 261 -12.07 -4.63 4.47
CA ASN A 261 -13.14 -3.88 5.14
C ASN A 261 -14.52 -4.19 4.52
N GLN A 262 -14.61 -4.24 3.20
CA GLN A 262 -15.84 -4.58 2.48
C GLN A 262 -16.25 -6.04 2.74
N ALA A 263 -15.31 -6.98 2.66
CA ALA A 263 -15.56 -8.39 2.96
C ALA A 263 -16.04 -8.59 4.41
N ALA A 264 -15.42 -7.89 5.37
CA ALA A 264 -15.82 -7.90 6.76
C ALA A 264 -17.25 -7.40 6.95
N ALA A 265 -17.61 -6.27 6.31
CA ALA A 265 -18.96 -5.72 6.37
C ALA A 265 -20.01 -6.68 5.78
N THR A 266 -19.77 -7.22 4.58
CA THR A 266 -20.68 -8.19 3.94
C THR A 266 -20.87 -9.44 4.79
N LEU A 267 -19.80 -9.96 5.40
CA LEU A 267 -19.88 -11.14 6.28
C LEU A 267 -20.61 -10.83 7.59
N ALA A 268 -20.49 -9.60 8.10
CA ALA A 268 -21.20 -9.15 9.29
C ALA A 268 -22.68 -8.79 9.01
N GLY A 269 -23.12 -8.87 7.74
CA GLY A 269 -24.47 -8.51 7.32
C GLY A 269 -24.73 -7.01 7.29
N TYR A 270 -23.68 -6.20 7.13
CA TYR A 270 -23.78 -4.77 6.95
C TYR A 270 -23.49 -4.39 5.50
N LYS A 271 -24.24 -3.42 4.99
CA LYS A 271 -23.96 -2.83 3.69
C LYS A 271 -22.67 -2.03 3.76
N ALA A 272 -21.63 -2.50 3.06
CA ALA A 272 -20.42 -1.69 2.87
C ALA A 272 -20.80 -0.39 2.14
N ARG A 273 -20.42 0.77 2.70
CA ARG A 273 -20.68 2.06 2.06
C ARG A 273 -19.88 2.13 0.76
N SER A 274 -20.58 2.39 -0.35
CA SER A 274 -19.92 2.58 -1.64
C SER A 274 -19.22 3.94 -1.67
N LEU A 275 -18.06 3.98 -2.33
CA LEU A 275 -17.42 5.25 -2.66
C LEU A 275 -18.31 6.02 -3.65
N PRO A 276 -18.20 7.37 -3.69
CA PRO A 276 -18.91 8.18 -4.67
C PRO A 276 -18.66 7.69 -6.10
N ARG A 277 -19.69 7.77 -6.94
CA ARG A 277 -19.54 7.45 -8.36
C ARG A 277 -18.47 8.36 -8.97
N PRO A 278 -17.60 7.85 -9.87
CA PRO A 278 -16.65 8.68 -10.57
C PRO A 278 -17.36 9.82 -11.32
N TYR A 279 -16.82 11.03 -11.18
CA TYR A 279 -17.21 12.17 -12.00
C TYR A 279 -16.59 12.01 -13.39
N ILE A 280 -17.37 12.23 -14.45
CA ILE A 280 -16.90 12.27 -15.83
C ILE A 280 -17.52 13.51 -16.48
N ALA A 281 -16.69 14.38 -17.05
CA ALA A 281 -17.16 15.54 -17.79
C ALA A 281 -17.77 15.05 -19.12
N THR A 282 -19.09 14.91 -19.19
CA THR A 282 -19.80 14.65 -20.45
C THR A 282 -19.75 15.90 -21.34
N GLN A 283 -19.29 15.75 -22.59
CA GLN A 283 -19.58 16.73 -23.63
C GLN A 283 -21.08 16.66 -23.92
N GLY A 284 -21.75 17.81 -23.90
CA GLY A 284 -23.20 17.91 -23.76
C GLY A 284 -24.03 17.01 -24.67
N SER A 285 -25.00 16.31 -24.08
CA SER A 285 -26.38 16.17 -24.54
C SER A 285 -27.14 15.30 -23.55
N ASP A 286 -28.19 15.89 -22.98
CA ASP A 286 -29.40 15.26 -22.47
C ASP A 286 -29.27 14.01 -21.57
N SER A 287 -29.12 14.27 -20.27
CA SER A 287 -29.87 13.52 -19.26
C SER A 287 -29.95 14.36 -18.00
N ASP A 288 -31.06 15.08 -17.88
CA ASP A 288 -31.57 15.64 -16.64
C ASP A 288 -31.88 14.49 -15.67
N GLU A 289 -30.87 14.06 -14.90
CA GLU A 289 -31.13 13.51 -13.57
C GLU A 289 -30.63 14.50 -12.54
N LEU A 290 -31.60 15.20 -11.96
CA LEU A 290 -31.49 16.11 -10.83
C LEU A 290 -30.71 15.44 -9.68
N SER A 291 -29.41 15.72 -9.61
CA SER A 291 -28.64 15.69 -8.37
C SER A 291 -28.43 17.15 -7.97
N ASP A 292 -29.18 17.58 -6.95
CA ASP A 292 -29.16 18.91 -6.34
C ASP A 292 -27.83 19.22 -5.66
N GLY A 293 -26.82 19.49 -6.48
CA GLY A 293 -25.50 19.93 -6.06
C GLY A 293 -24.85 20.67 -7.22
N SER A 294 -24.58 21.96 -7.04
CA SER A 294 -23.79 22.79 -7.96
C SER A 294 -22.64 21.99 -8.58
N LYS A 295 -22.39 22.15 -9.89
CA LYS A 295 -21.29 21.49 -10.65
C LYS A 295 -19.93 21.54 -9.95
N GLU A 296 -19.69 22.49 -9.04
CA GLU A 296 -18.47 22.65 -8.24
C GLU A 296 -18.41 21.77 -6.97
N GLY A 297 -19.54 21.30 -6.43
CA GLY A 297 -19.58 20.62 -5.12
C GLY A 297 -19.35 19.10 -5.15
N SER A 298 -19.62 18.45 -6.28
CA SER A 298 -19.75 16.98 -6.33
C SER A 298 -18.41 16.22 -6.32
N TYR A 299 -17.35 16.74 -6.95
CA TYR A 299 -16.06 16.03 -7.03
C TYR A 299 -15.03 16.45 -5.97
N HIS A 300 -15.25 17.56 -5.26
CA HIS A 300 -14.32 18.06 -4.21
C HIS A 300 -14.66 17.59 -2.81
N THR A 301 -15.90 17.20 -2.57
CA THR A 301 -16.35 16.84 -1.22
C THR A 301 -15.89 15.42 -0.90
N ASP A 302 -15.15 15.25 0.21
CA ASP A 302 -14.91 13.90 0.73
C ASP A 302 -16.27 13.23 0.90
N PRO A 303 -16.46 11.97 0.49
CA PRO A 303 -17.51 11.19 1.11
C PRO A 303 -17.34 11.26 2.64
N GLU A 304 -18.37 11.70 3.37
CA GLU A 304 -18.33 11.72 4.84
C GLU A 304 -17.83 10.38 5.39
N THR A 305 -16.88 10.45 6.30
CA THR A 305 -16.10 9.29 6.74
C THR A 305 -16.72 8.65 7.97
N ASP A 306 -17.53 7.63 7.76
CA ASP A 306 -17.98 6.74 8.84
C ASP A 306 -17.17 5.44 8.90
N SER A 307 -16.04 5.32 8.16
CA SER A 307 -15.33 4.04 8.02
C SER A 307 -14.72 3.50 9.32
N GLU A 308 -14.24 4.37 10.22
CA GLU A 308 -13.77 3.92 11.54
C GLU A 308 -14.93 3.66 12.50
N LEU A 309 -16.02 4.45 12.35
CA LEU A 309 -17.26 4.18 13.07
C LEU A 309 -17.77 2.78 12.73
N MET A 310 -17.71 2.37 11.47
CA MET A 310 -18.14 1.03 11.03
C MET A 310 -17.24 -0.09 11.51
N SER A 311 -15.90 0.06 11.54
CA SER A 311 -15.05 -1.02 12.07
C SER A 311 -15.28 -1.25 13.56
N ASP A 312 -15.45 -0.18 14.33
CA ASP A 312 -15.69 -0.26 15.78
C ASP A 312 -17.12 -0.70 16.09
N VAL A 313 -18.10 -0.24 15.31
CA VAL A 313 -19.50 -0.70 15.37
C VAL A 313 -19.56 -2.19 15.03
N VAL A 314 -18.88 -2.64 13.98
CA VAL A 314 -18.87 -4.05 13.58
C VAL A 314 -18.11 -4.89 14.62
N GLU A 315 -16.93 -4.48 15.10
CA GLU A 315 -16.19 -5.23 16.13
C GLU A 315 -16.93 -5.29 17.48
N GLY A 316 -17.65 -4.23 17.85
CA GLY A 316 -18.44 -4.17 19.09
C GLY A 316 -19.78 -4.90 19.04
N LEU A 317 -20.38 -5.08 17.85
CA LEU A 317 -21.72 -5.67 17.68
C LEU A 317 -21.72 -7.15 17.31
N ILE A 318 -20.61 -7.70 16.80
CA ILE A 318 -20.60 -9.11 16.38
C ILE A 318 -20.45 -10.04 17.59
N SER A 319 -21.40 -10.95 17.74
CA SER A 319 -21.33 -12.02 18.75
C SER A 319 -20.17 -12.98 18.48
N PRO A 320 -19.42 -13.44 19.51
CA PRO A 320 -18.42 -14.51 19.37
C PRO A 320 -18.96 -15.82 18.79
N SER A 321 -20.28 -16.03 18.84
CA SER A 321 -20.97 -17.18 18.24
C SER A 321 -21.25 -17.04 16.73
N HIS A 322 -21.00 -15.86 16.15
CA HIS A 322 -21.24 -15.61 14.73
C HIS A 322 -20.33 -16.51 13.85
N PRO A 323 -20.84 -17.16 12.79
CA PRO A 323 -20.10 -18.15 12.02
C PRO A 323 -18.81 -17.59 11.40
N TYR A 324 -18.80 -16.32 11.02
CA TYR A 324 -17.64 -15.65 10.42
C TYR A 324 -16.81 -14.80 11.41
N TYR A 325 -17.03 -14.93 12.72
CA TYR A 325 -16.43 -14.07 13.76
C TYR A 325 -14.90 -13.91 13.60
N HIS A 326 -14.18 -15.03 13.47
CA HIS A 326 -12.71 -15.00 13.34
C HIS A 326 -12.22 -14.37 12.04
N GLN A 327 -12.94 -14.53 10.94
CA GLN A 327 -12.59 -13.94 9.65
C GLN A 327 -12.81 -12.43 9.71
N ILE A 328 -13.98 -11.99 10.19
CA ILE A 328 -14.32 -10.57 10.32
C ILE A 328 -13.29 -9.85 11.19
N LYS A 329 -12.96 -10.40 12.37
CA LYS A 329 -11.96 -9.81 13.27
C LYS A 329 -10.58 -9.68 12.64
N THR A 330 -10.17 -10.63 11.80
CA THR A 330 -8.88 -10.55 11.09
C THR A 330 -8.93 -9.51 9.98
N LEU A 331 -10.01 -9.45 9.21
CA LEU A 331 -10.17 -8.51 8.09
C LEU A 331 -10.23 -7.05 8.54
N LEU A 332 -10.88 -6.76 9.68
CA LEU A 332 -10.98 -5.41 10.25
C LEU A 332 -9.64 -4.84 10.74
N LYS A 333 -8.62 -5.69 10.95
CA LYS A 333 -7.26 -5.23 11.32
C LYS A 333 -6.48 -4.63 10.16
N VAL A 334 -7.05 -4.59 8.94
CA VAL A 334 -6.41 -3.99 7.76
C VAL A 334 -6.92 -2.55 7.63
N PRO A 335 -6.11 -1.53 7.95
CA PRO A 335 -6.50 -0.15 7.77
C PRO A 335 -6.54 0.21 6.29
N TYR A 336 -7.38 1.18 5.95
CA TYR A 336 -7.50 1.73 4.60
C TYR A 336 -7.30 3.24 4.61
N GLU A 337 -6.74 3.77 3.53
CA GLU A 337 -6.62 5.21 3.30
C GLU A 337 -7.26 5.59 1.98
N ARG A 338 -8.04 6.67 2.01
CA ARG A 338 -8.72 7.21 0.84
C ARG A 338 -7.79 8.11 0.04
N THR A 339 -7.91 7.98 -1.28
CA THR A 339 -7.17 8.73 -2.27
C THR A 339 -8.11 9.13 -3.40
N GLN A 340 -7.96 10.36 -3.86
CA GLN A 340 -8.58 10.90 -5.05
C GLN A 340 -7.58 10.88 -6.20
N VAL A 341 -8.07 10.47 -7.37
CA VAL A 341 -7.37 10.68 -8.64
C VAL A 341 -8.23 11.55 -9.54
N VAL A 342 -7.60 12.55 -10.16
CA VAL A 342 -8.24 13.46 -11.10
C VAL A 342 -7.48 13.43 -12.42
N CYS A 343 -8.18 13.15 -13.51
CA CYS A 343 -7.71 13.32 -14.87
C CYS A 343 -8.11 14.73 -15.34
N HIS A 344 -7.16 15.54 -15.79
CA HIS A 344 -7.40 16.92 -16.21
C HIS A 344 -6.38 17.42 -17.23
N THR A 345 -6.56 18.64 -17.73
CA THR A 345 -5.60 19.33 -18.61
C THR A 345 -4.93 20.54 -17.95
N ASP A 346 -5.23 20.80 -16.67
CA ASP A 346 -4.64 21.95 -15.95
C ASP A 346 -3.14 21.82 -15.70
N THR A 347 -2.34 22.56 -16.47
CA THR A 347 -0.88 22.59 -16.32
C THR A 347 -0.40 23.35 -15.09
N SER A 348 -1.30 23.96 -14.30
CA SER A 348 -0.95 24.61 -13.02
C SER A 348 -0.35 23.63 -12.00
N PHE A 349 -0.54 22.33 -12.20
CA PHE A 349 0.01 21.23 -11.38
C PHE A 349 1.46 20.87 -11.72
N LEU A 350 2.06 21.51 -12.71
CA LEU A 350 3.42 21.24 -13.16
C LEU A 350 4.36 22.40 -12.78
N PRO A 351 5.69 22.17 -12.71
CA PRO A 351 6.65 23.25 -12.52
C PRO A 351 6.46 24.38 -13.53
N LYS A 352 6.68 25.63 -13.10
CA LYS A 352 6.48 26.83 -13.94
C LYS A 352 7.30 26.78 -15.23
N ASN A 353 8.53 26.29 -15.14
CA ASN A 353 9.39 26.06 -16.29
C ASN A 353 9.09 24.70 -16.95
N PRO A 354 8.60 24.65 -18.20
CA PRO A 354 8.33 23.41 -18.91
C PRO A 354 9.56 22.51 -19.11
N ALA A 355 10.77 23.05 -19.00
CA ALA A 355 12.01 22.26 -19.03
C ALA A 355 12.12 21.28 -17.86
N HIS A 356 11.34 21.47 -16.79
CA HIS A 356 11.23 20.58 -15.63
C HIS A 356 9.99 19.70 -15.65
N TRP A 357 9.21 19.69 -16.74
CA TRP A 357 8.11 18.75 -16.86
C TRP A 357 8.66 17.35 -17.08
N ARG A 358 8.35 16.47 -16.14
CA ARG A 358 8.85 15.09 -16.13
C ARG A 358 7.70 14.13 -16.31
N LEU A 359 8.00 12.87 -16.56
CA LEU A 359 6.98 11.83 -16.62
C LEU A 359 6.15 11.81 -15.32
N LEU A 360 6.84 11.89 -14.17
CA LEU A 360 6.23 11.96 -12.84
C LEU A 360 6.62 13.27 -12.12
N ASN A 361 5.64 14.03 -11.67
CA ASN A 361 5.82 15.31 -10.99
C ASN A 361 5.23 15.19 -9.58
N ILE A 362 6.09 15.12 -8.57
CA ILE A 362 5.73 14.93 -7.17
C ILE A 362 5.77 16.28 -6.47
N ALA A 363 4.71 16.64 -5.77
CA ALA A 363 4.66 17.85 -4.98
C ALA A 363 4.23 17.59 -3.54
N LYS A 364 4.67 18.45 -2.63
CA LYS A 364 4.23 18.49 -1.23
C LYS A 364 3.97 19.93 -0.80
N ALA A 365 3.20 20.13 0.27
CA ALA A 365 3.10 21.45 0.88
C ALA A 365 4.46 21.89 1.46
N THR A 366 4.78 23.18 1.37
CA THR A 366 6.07 23.71 1.88
C THR A 366 6.27 23.45 3.38
N ASN A 367 5.19 23.43 4.15
CA ASN A 367 5.17 23.20 5.60
C ASN A 367 4.80 21.75 5.98
N ALA A 368 4.81 20.81 5.04
CA ALA A 368 4.50 19.41 5.33
C ALA A 368 5.54 18.81 6.29
N ASP A 369 5.09 18.13 7.34
CA ASP A 369 5.93 17.33 8.24
C ASP A 369 6.14 15.93 7.65
N ILE A 370 7.26 15.78 6.94
CA ILE A 370 7.63 14.56 6.23
C ILE A 370 7.93 13.40 7.20
N LEU A 371 8.26 13.72 8.46
CA LEU A 371 8.44 12.78 9.55
C LEU A 371 7.29 12.91 10.56
N ALA A 372 6.08 13.19 10.08
CA ALA A 372 4.90 13.31 10.94
C ALA A 372 4.54 11.97 11.55
N SER A 373 4.28 11.98 12.86
CA SER A 373 3.83 10.81 13.63
C SER A 373 2.39 11.00 14.08
N PRO A 374 1.54 9.96 14.00
CA PRO A 374 0.22 10.01 14.62
C PRO A 374 0.27 10.41 16.10
N LEU A 375 1.30 9.97 16.82
CA LEU A 375 1.49 10.29 18.24
C LEU A 375 1.85 11.77 18.47
N LYS A 376 2.61 12.39 17.56
CA LYS A 376 2.90 13.83 17.61
C LYS A 376 1.63 14.64 17.42
N ARG A 377 0.77 14.20 16.50
CA ARG A 377 -0.54 14.84 16.25
C ARG A 377 -1.45 14.75 17.47
N LEU A 378 -1.60 13.55 18.05
CA LEU A 378 -2.40 13.36 19.27
C LEU A 378 -1.87 14.17 20.46
N SER A 379 -0.54 14.23 20.64
CA SER A 379 0.05 15.06 21.69
C SER A 379 -0.15 16.55 21.45
N GLN A 380 -0.04 17.02 20.21
CA GLN A 380 -0.35 18.41 19.85
C GLN A 380 -1.84 18.75 20.00
N GLU A 381 -2.74 17.85 19.58
CA GLU A 381 -4.20 18.00 19.75
C GLU A 381 -4.56 18.01 21.24
N LEU A 382 -3.97 17.12 22.05
CA LEU A 382 -4.15 17.11 23.50
C LEU A 382 -3.61 18.39 24.15
N GLU A 383 -2.43 18.87 23.76
CA GLU A 383 -1.86 20.13 24.24
C GLU A 383 -2.73 21.33 23.86
N GLN A 384 -3.25 21.36 22.63
CA GLN A 384 -4.18 22.38 22.16
C GLN A 384 -5.51 22.32 22.92
N GLU A 385 -6.05 21.12 23.16
CA GLU A 385 -7.26 20.94 23.95
C GLU A 385 -7.04 21.41 25.39
N MET A 386 -5.91 21.04 26.00
CA MET A 386 -5.51 21.51 27.33
C MET A 386 -5.36 23.04 27.36
N MET A 387 -4.77 23.66 26.33
CA MET A 387 -4.69 25.12 26.20
C MET A 387 -6.06 25.78 26.03
N MET A 388 -6.94 25.20 25.22
CA MET A 388 -8.30 25.70 25.00
C MET A 388 -9.14 25.60 26.28
N ARG A 389 -9.03 24.49 27.01
CA ARG A 389 -9.65 24.31 28.34
C ARG A 389 -9.11 25.33 29.34
N SER A 390 -7.80 25.57 29.34
CA SER A 390 -7.14 26.59 30.18
C SER A 390 -7.61 28.01 29.86
N ARG A 391 -7.75 28.36 28.56
CA ARG A 391 -8.31 29.64 28.12
C ARG A 391 -9.78 29.81 28.50
N LYS A 392 -10.59 28.75 28.37
CA LYS A 392 -12.01 28.76 28.77
C LYS A 392 -12.18 28.88 30.29
N ALA A 393 -11.27 28.30 31.08
CA ALA A 393 -11.22 28.48 32.53
C ALA A 393 -10.76 29.88 32.97
N ARG A 394 -10.02 30.60 32.12
CA ARG A 394 -9.57 31.99 32.35
C ARG A 394 -10.53 33.06 31.82
N ALA A 395 -11.60 32.68 31.12
CA ALA A 395 -12.64 33.61 30.73
C ALA A 395 -13.41 34.10 31.98
N PRO A 396 -13.58 35.41 32.19
CA PRO A 396 -14.25 35.92 33.38
C PRO A 396 -15.72 35.49 33.35
N ARG A 397 -16.12 34.61 34.27
CA ARG A 397 -17.52 34.38 34.58
C ARG A 397 -18.10 35.70 35.09
N SER A 398 -19.09 36.25 34.39
CA SER A 398 -19.90 37.36 34.89
C SER A 398 -20.60 36.91 36.17
N THR A 399 -20.04 37.27 37.32
CA THR A 399 -20.58 36.98 38.64
C THR A 399 -21.76 37.91 38.90
N ILE A 400 -22.97 37.43 38.64
CA ILE A 400 -24.15 37.91 39.35
C ILE A 400 -24.16 37.17 40.69
N PHE A 401 -23.71 37.83 41.75
CA PHE A 401 -24.37 37.85 43.06
C PHE A 401 -23.54 38.71 44.02
N SER A 402 -24.16 39.81 44.44
CA SER A 402 -23.68 40.73 45.46
C SER A 402 -24.09 40.21 46.84
N VAL A 403 -23.14 40.08 47.77
CA VAL A 403 -23.42 40.18 49.20
C VAL A 403 -22.29 40.99 49.87
N LYS A 404 -22.71 42.00 50.65
CA LYS A 404 -21.92 43.03 51.32
C LYS A 404 -21.06 42.51 52.50
N PRO A 405 -20.06 43.28 52.96
CA PRO A 405 -19.00 42.81 53.84
C PRO A 405 -19.27 43.09 55.33
N ALA A 406 -18.69 42.28 56.21
CA ALA A 406 -18.52 42.63 57.62
C ALA A 406 -17.15 42.15 58.16
N SER A 407 -16.33 43.15 58.48
CA SER A 407 -15.44 43.25 59.65
C SER A 407 -14.45 42.12 60.02
N SER A 408 -13.17 42.50 59.90
CA SER A 408 -12.18 42.57 60.99
C SER A 408 -10.98 41.60 60.96
N LEU A 409 -9.80 42.24 61.07
CA LEU A 409 -8.56 41.83 61.73
C LEU A 409 -7.60 40.83 61.03
N ARG A 410 -6.54 41.46 60.49
CA ARG A 410 -5.13 41.01 60.35
C ARG A 410 -4.55 40.41 61.68
N PRO A 411 -3.27 39.98 61.76
CA PRO A 411 -2.46 39.08 60.90
C PRO A 411 -1.49 38.16 61.73
N LYS A 412 -0.62 37.39 61.02
CA LYS A 412 0.64 36.74 61.51
C LYS A 412 0.41 35.44 62.32
N SER A 413 1.27 34.41 62.32
CA SER A 413 2.72 34.32 62.08
C SER A 413 3.16 32.83 61.99
N VAL A 414 4.19 32.56 61.16
CA VAL A 414 5.43 31.84 61.53
C VAL A 414 5.43 30.29 61.71
N HIS A 415 6.12 29.66 60.75
CA HIS A 415 7.15 28.62 60.84
C HIS A 415 6.91 27.18 61.35
N ARG A 416 7.52 26.31 60.52
CA ARG A 416 8.39 25.16 60.81
C ARG A 416 7.77 23.78 61.06
N LYS A 417 8.05 22.97 60.03
CA LYS A 417 8.74 21.66 60.06
C LYS A 417 7.89 20.42 60.30
N SER A 418 7.87 19.63 59.22
CA SER A 418 8.11 18.20 59.15
C SER A 418 7.36 17.31 60.15
N SER A 419 6.43 16.54 59.63
CA SER A 419 6.48 15.09 59.83
C SER A 419 5.52 14.43 58.85
N GLN A 420 6.02 13.34 58.29
CA GLN A 420 5.29 12.39 57.49
C GLN A 420 4.01 11.98 58.23
N ASN A 421 2.88 12.01 57.55
CA ASN A 421 1.81 11.07 57.85
C ASN A 421 1.04 10.70 56.59
N ARG A 422 1.00 9.39 56.37
CA ARG A 422 0.12 8.68 55.44
C ARG A 422 -1.30 9.22 55.58
N LEU A 423 -1.86 9.71 54.48
CA LEU A 423 -3.30 9.76 54.30
C LEU A 423 -3.65 8.98 53.04
N LYS A 424 -4.24 7.80 53.28
CA LYS A 424 -5.11 7.09 52.36
C LYS A 424 -6.17 8.08 51.87
N ALA A 425 -6.16 8.37 50.57
CA ALA A 425 -7.33 8.89 49.89
C ALA A 425 -7.86 7.76 49.01
N GLN A 426 -8.95 7.16 49.48
CA GLN A 426 -9.83 6.31 48.68
C GLN A 426 -10.32 7.14 47.48
N PHE A 427 -9.81 6.82 46.29
CA PHE A 427 -10.50 7.19 45.06
C PHE A 427 -11.38 6.02 44.67
N ALA A 428 -12.69 6.25 44.82
CA ALA A 428 -13.72 5.43 44.20
C ALA A 428 -13.47 5.41 42.68
N PRO A 429 -13.58 4.26 42.00
CA PRO A 429 -13.50 4.22 40.55
C PRO A 429 -14.78 4.86 40.01
N SER A 430 -14.72 6.11 39.60
CA SER A 430 -15.68 6.61 38.62
C SER A 430 -15.40 5.87 37.32
N ASN A 431 -16.34 5.00 36.93
CA ASN A 431 -16.43 4.42 35.59
C ASN A 431 -16.46 5.53 34.55
N THR A 432 -15.28 5.97 34.12
CA THR A 432 -15.09 6.60 32.83
C THR A 432 -14.14 5.69 32.10
N SER A 433 -14.72 4.75 31.34
CA SER A 433 -14.04 4.07 30.24
C SER A 433 -13.29 5.12 29.43
N SER A 434 -11.97 5.17 29.60
CA SER A 434 -11.09 5.91 28.72
C SER A 434 -11.08 5.17 27.39
N THR A 435 -12.06 5.48 26.54
CA THR A 435 -11.96 5.27 25.11
C THR A 435 -10.71 6.01 24.66
N ALA A 436 -9.70 5.24 24.22
CA ALA A 436 -8.56 5.79 23.50
C ALA A 436 -9.12 6.65 22.36
N SER A 437 -8.75 7.92 22.32
CA SER A 437 -9.23 8.86 21.31
C SER A 437 -8.84 8.35 19.91
N LEU A 438 -9.86 7.92 19.17
CA LEU A 438 -9.85 7.44 17.79
C LEU A 438 -9.05 8.37 16.87
N ALA A 439 -8.31 7.78 15.95
CA ALA A 439 -7.54 8.47 14.94
C ALA A 439 -8.45 8.97 13.82
N THR A 440 -8.99 10.19 13.92
CA THR A 440 -9.83 10.84 12.89
C THR A 440 -9.48 10.38 11.47
N PRO A 441 -10.45 9.92 10.67
CA PRO A 441 -10.17 9.31 9.37
C PRO A 441 -9.29 10.21 8.50
N SER A 442 -8.08 9.73 8.20
CA SER A 442 -7.11 10.46 7.39
C SER A 442 -7.35 10.15 5.92
N THR A 443 -7.92 11.10 5.18
CA THR A 443 -7.91 11.08 3.71
C THR A 443 -6.58 11.67 3.23
N ALA A 444 -5.76 10.90 2.51
CA ALA A 444 -4.47 11.39 1.99
C ALA A 444 -4.65 12.64 1.12
N SER A 445 -5.72 12.71 0.34
CA SER A 445 -6.04 13.84 -0.54
C SER A 445 -6.41 15.14 0.20
N GLN A 446 -6.76 15.05 1.48
CA GLN A 446 -7.09 16.22 2.31
C GLN A 446 -5.98 16.58 3.29
N SER A 447 -5.06 15.65 3.53
CA SER A 447 -3.88 15.94 4.29
C SER A 447 -2.94 16.81 3.44
N HIS A 448 -2.71 18.04 3.89
CA HIS A 448 -1.55 18.83 3.42
C HIS A 448 -0.21 18.12 3.69
N ASN A 449 -0.26 17.05 4.48
CA ASN A 449 0.85 16.16 4.78
C ASN A 449 0.83 14.85 3.97
N SER A 450 0.58 14.96 2.66
CA SER A 450 0.70 13.88 1.68
C SER A 450 1.45 14.37 0.44
N ALA A 451 1.85 13.42 -0.41
CA ALA A 451 2.41 13.72 -1.72
C ALA A 451 1.28 13.79 -2.76
N MET A 452 1.26 14.91 -3.49
CA MET A 452 0.57 15.01 -4.78
C MET A 452 1.46 14.41 -5.87
N ALA A 453 0.87 13.64 -6.77
CA ALA A 453 1.62 13.03 -7.88
C ALA A 453 0.90 13.22 -9.21
N THR A 454 1.50 14.03 -10.09
CA THR A 454 0.97 14.38 -11.41
C THR A 454 1.75 13.64 -12.50
N HIS A 455 1.09 12.71 -13.18
CA HIS A 455 1.64 11.98 -14.33
C HIS A 455 1.27 12.66 -15.64
N ILE A 456 2.24 12.86 -16.53
CA ILE A 456 1.99 13.34 -17.89
C ILE A 456 1.62 12.14 -18.78
N MET A 457 0.32 11.93 -19.01
CA MET A 457 -0.20 10.74 -19.67
C MET A 457 0.27 10.59 -21.12
N ASN A 458 0.50 11.69 -21.82
CA ASN A 458 0.98 11.72 -23.19
C ASN A 458 2.26 10.88 -23.40
N ARG A 459 3.14 10.84 -22.39
CA ARG A 459 4.41 10.11 -22.44
C ARG A 459 4.27 8.60 -22.23
N THR A 460 3.10 8.17 -21.78
CA THR A 460 2.81 6.76 -21.44
C THR A 460 1.79 6.13 -22.37
N ILE A 461 0.88 6.95 -22.91
CA ILE A 461 -0.17 6.52 -23.82
C ILE A 461 0.08 7.23 -25.14
N ARG A 462 0.82 6.56 -26.04
CA ARG A 462 1.22 7.10 -27.34
C ARG A 462 0.05 7.63 -28.20
N LYS A 463 -1.16 7.14 -27.95
CA LYS A 463 -2.38 7.56 -28.68
C LYS A 463 -2.84 8.98 -28.34
N LEU A 464 -2.41 9.57 -27.22
CA LEU A 464 -2.92 10.87 -26.75
C LEU A 464 -2.28 12.09 -27.46
N GLY A 465 -1.33 11.88 -28.37
CA GLY A 465 -0.60 12.96 -29.05
C GLY A 465 0.23 13.83 -28.09
N GLU A 466 0.75 14.96 -28.57
CA GLU A 466 1.62 15.84 -27.77
C GLU A 466 1.06 17.26 -27.55
N THR A 467 0.01 17.66 -28.28
CA THR A 467 -0.52 19.03 -28.28
C THR A 467 -1.17 19.39 -26.95
N THR A 468 -2.15 18.61 -26.50
CA THR A 468 -2.83 18.79 -25.20
C THR A 468 -2.15 17.93 -24.15
N LYS A 469 -1.80 18.51 -23.00
CA LYS A 469 -1.26 17.74 -21.88
C LYS A 469 -2.38 17.10 -21.08
N PHE A 470 -2.52 15.79 -21.21
CA PHE A 470 -3.41 14.99 -20.38
C PHE A 470 -2.66 14.59 -19.11
N LEU A 471 -3.19 14.99 -17.97
CA LEU A 471 -2.58 14.82 -16.67
C LEU A 471 -3.46 13.92 -15.81
N GLN A 472 -2.82 13.02 -15.05
CA GLN A 472 -3.47 12.27 -13.98
C GLN A 472 -2.81 12.65 -12.66
N THR A 473 -3.55 13.34 -11.81
CA THR A 473 -3.08 13.81 -10.51
C THR A 473 -3.70 12.99 -9.40
N THR A 474 -2.87 12.36 -8.58
CA THR A 474 -3.25 11.66 -7.35
C THR A 474 -3.05 12.59 -6.16
N ASN A 475 -4.00 12.61 -5.21
CA ASN A 475 -3.96 13.44 -3.99
C ASN A 475 -3.67 14.93 -4.30
N PRO A 476 -4.55 15.61 -5.08
CA PRO A 476 -4.34 17.01 -5.43
C PRO A 476 -4.29 17.89 -4.16
N ILE A 477 -3.18 18.61 -3.94
CA ILE A 477 -3.02 19.55 -2.81
C ILE A 477 -3.93 20.78 -2.96
N PHE A 478 -4.29 21.12 -4.20
CA PHE A 478 -5.21 22.18 -4.54
C PHE A 478 -6.15 21.71 -5.67
N PRO A 479 -7.37 22.24 -5.76
CA PRO A 479 -8.34 21.79 -6.75
C PRO A 479 -7.92 22.19 -8.18
N PRO A 480 -8.11 21.32 -9.19
CA PRO A 480 -7.96 21.71 -10.58
C PRO A 480 -9.08 22.64 -11.04
N ARG A 481 -8.76 23.48 -12.02
CA ARG A 481 -9.74 24.34 -12.69
C ARG A 481 -10.92 23.50 -13.24
N PRO A 482 -12.18 23.77 -12.85
CA PRO A 482 -13.32 22.91 -13.17
C PRO A 482 -13.45 22.57 -14.66
N GLU A 483 -13.21 23.54 -15.54
CA GLU A 483 -13.31 23.40 -16.99
C GLU A 483 -12.24 22.46 -17.60
N THR A 484 -11.18 22.16 -16.86
CA THR A 484 -10.09 21.29 -17.30
C THR A 484 -10.24 19.86 -16.84
N VAL A 485 -11.17 19.59 -15.91
CA VAL A 485 -11.39 18.26 -15.32
C VAL A 485 -12.08 17.37 -16.35
N ILE A 486 -11.47 16.22 -16.62
CA ILE A 486 -11.99 15.19 -17.52
C ILE A 486 -12.75 14.14 -16.71
N ALA A 487 -12.12 13.66 -15.63
CA ALA A 487 -12.73 12.69 -14.73
C ALA A 487 -12.11 12.76 -13.33
N SER A 488 -12.87 12.37 -12.31
CA SER A 488 -12.37 12.21 -10.95
C SER A 488 -12.94 10.94 -10.32
N ALA A 489 -12.13 10.21 -9.57
CA ALA A 489 -12.56 9.02 -8.85
C ALA A 489 -11.88 8.95 -7.48
N TRP A 490 -12.64 8.46 -6.51
CA TRP A 490 -12.14 8.08 -5.19
C TRP A 490 -11.87 6.58 -5.15
N PHE A 491 -10.78 6.19 -4.48
CA PHE A 491 -10.51 4.81 -4.13
C PHE A 491 -9.84 4.71 -2.77
N GLU A 492 -9.86 3.51 -2.22
CA GLU A 492 -9.20 3.17 -0.96
C GLU A 492 -8.03 2.22 -1.23
N ARG A 493 -6.96 2.37 -0.46
CA ARG A 493 -5.86 1.40 -0.44
C ARG A 493 -5.61 0.90 0.97
N ALA A 494 -5.37 -0.40 1.09
CA ALA A 494 -4.89 -0.99 2.33
C ALA A 494 -3.56 -0.36 2.75
N VAL A 495 -3.44 -0.03 4.02
CA VAL A 495 -2.23 0.52 4.65
C VAL A 495 -1.47 -0.62 5.32
N VAL A 496 -0.15 -0.61 5.16
CA VAL A 496 0.72 -1.60 5.82
C VAL A 496 1.22 -1.03 7.13
N ASN A 497 0.92 -1.70 8.22
CA ASN A 497 1.49 -1.44 9.53
C ASN A 497 1.76 -2.78 10.24
N PRO A 498 2.43 -2.80 11.40
CA PRO A 498 2.71 -4.06 12.10
C PRO A 498 1.46 -4.90 12.39
N GLN A 499 0.32 -4.26 12.65
CA GLN A 499 -0.97 -4.93 12.91
C GLN A 499 -1.53 -5.59 11.64
N SER A 500 -1.54 -4.90 10.51
CA SER A 500 -2.05 -5.45 9.25
C SER A 500 -1.13 -6.56 8.71
N VAL A 501 0.19 -6.46 8.89
CA VAL A 501 1.11 -7.56 8.60
C VAL A 501 0.81 -8.78 9.47
N LYS A 502 0.43 -8.60 10.74
CA LYS A 502 -0.08 -9.71 11.59
C LYS A 502 -1.40 -10.28 11.06
N ALA A 503 -2.31 -9.42 10.63
CA ALA A 503 -3.58 -9.83 10.06
C ALA A 503 -3.42 -10.69 8.79
N VAL A 504 -2.47 -10.35 7.91
CA VAL A 504 -2.16 -11.17 6.72
C VAL A 504 -1.74 -12.59 7.11
N ASP A 505 -0.86 -12.73 8.11
CA ASP A 505 -0.40 -14.04 8.56
C ASP A 505 -1.51 -14.85 9.24
N GLU A 506 -2.34 -14.19 10.05
CA GLU A 506 -3.52 -14.81 10.67
C GLU A 506 -4.50 -15.29 9.58
N LEU A 507 -4.76 -14.48 8.56
CA LEU A 507 -5.67 -14.81 7.46
C LEU A 507 -5.15 -16.00 6.65
N GLN A 508 -3.85 -16.02 6.33
CA GLN A 508 -3.25 -17.13 5.61
C GLN A 508 -3.27 -18.43 6.43
N LEU A 509 -2.99 -18.35 7.72
CA LEU A 509 -3.08 -19.49 8.63
C LEU A 509 -4.52 -20.02 8.73
N GLN A 510 -5.52 -19.13 8.82
CA GLN A 510 -6.93 -19.52 8.82
C GLN A 510 -7.28 -20.27 7.52
N MET A 511 -6.89 -19.76 6.36
CA MET A 511 -7.13 -20.44 5.08
C MET A 511 -6.40 -21.78 4.96
N GLU A 512 -5.19 -21.91 5.51
CA GLU A 512 -4.48 -23.20 5.56
C GLU A 512 -5.19 -24.22 6.46
N GLN A 513 -5.70 -23.78 7.62
CA GLN A 513 -6.47 -24.64 8.51
C GLN A 513 -7.80 -25.06 7.90
N GLN A 514 -8.48 -24.16 7.17
CA GLN A 514 -9.68 -24.49 6.38
C GLN A 514 -9.37 -25.61 5.38
N THR A 515 -8.31 -25.48 4.58
CA THR A 515 -7.89 -26.52 3.62
C THR A 515 -7.57 -27.84 4.31
N ALA A 516 -6.86 -27.83 5.44
CA ALA A 516 -6.52 -29.05 6.17
C ALA A 516 -7.77 -29.79 6.70
N ARG A 517 -8.77 -29.05 7.19
CA ARG A 517 -10.06 -29.63 7.60
C ARG A 517 -10.81 -30.29 6.44
N TRP A 518 -10.77 -29.67 5.26
CA TRP A 518 -11.33 -30.25 4.04
C TRP A 518 -10.64 -31.56 3.63
N ILE A 519 -9.30 -31.55 3.57
CA ILE A 519 -8.51 -32.75 3.20
C ILE A 519 -8.76 -33.88 4.19
N SER A 520 -8.75 -33.61 5.50
CA SER A 520 -8.97 -34.62 6.53
C SER A 520 -10.34 -35.29 6.42
N ARG A 521 -11.39 -34.54 6.03
CA ARG A 521 -12.74 -35.08 5.84
C ARG A 521 -12.83 -35.95 4.59
N ASN A 522 -12.28 -35.46 3.46
CA ASN A 522 -12.32 -36.18 2.20
C ASN A 522 -11.47 -37.47 2.26
N GLY A 523 -10.36 -37.45 3.00
CA GLY A 523 -9.53 -38.63 3.23
C GLY A 523 -10.19 -39.73 4.07
N GLN A 524 -11.04 -39.37 5.05
CA GLN A 524 -11.80 -40.35 5.84
C GLN A 524 -12.85 -41.10 5.01
N HIS A 525 -13.44 -40.45 3.99
CA HIS A 525 -14.38 -41.12 3.08
C HIS A 525 -13.73 -42.15 2.15
N SER A 526 -12.41 -42.10 1.92
CA SER A 526 -11.73 -43.06 1.03
C SER A 526 -11.20 -44.33 1.73
N SER A 527 -11.14 -44.35 3.07
CA SER A 527 -10.62 -45.48 3.84
C SER A 527 -11.68 -46.42 4.45
N ASP A 528 -12.95 -46.00 4.51
CA ASP A 528 -14.05 -46.80 5.08
C ASP A 528 -14.86 -47.58 4.02
N ASP A 529 -14.51 -47.48 2.74
CA ASP A 529 -15.27 -48.10 1.63
C ASP A 529 -14.97 -49.60 1.41
N GLN A 530 -14.31 -50.28 2.37
CA GLN A 530 -14.13 -51.74 2.32
C GLN A 530 -14.66 -52.54 3.51
N ASP A 531 -15.04 -51.92 4.64
CA ASP A 531 -15.59 -52.68 5.77
C ASP A 531 -16.61 -51.85 6.56
N GLN A 532 -17.88 -51.91 6.14
CA GLN A 532 -19.07 -52.08 6.98
C GLN A 532 -20.35 -51.61 6.27
N ARG A 533 -20.99 -52.55 5.57
CA ARG A 533 -22.45 -52.50 5.38
C ARG A 533 -23.11 -53.02 6.66
N GLN A 534 -23.28 -52.17 7.67
CA GLN A 534 -24.42 -52.24 8.61
C GLN A 534 -24.41 -51.11 9.64
N SER A 535 -25.51 -50.34 9.61
CA SER A 535 -26.08 -49.59 10.73
C SER A 535 -25.16 -48.63 11.51
N HIS A 536 -25.20 -47.35 11.17
CA HIS A 536 -25.77 -46.29 12.03
C HIS A 536 -25.67 -44.97 11.26
N SER A 537 -26.77 -44.23 11.20
CA SER A 537 -26.84 -42.84 10.74
C SER A 537 -26.00 -41.96 11.67
N GLN A 538 -24.68 -42.00 11.54
CA GLN A 538 -23.80 -41.04 12.18
C GLN A 538 -23.95 -39.72 11.43
N SER A 539 -24.62 -38.78 12.11
CA SER A 539 -24.68 -37.36 11.79
C SER A 539 -23.35 -36.86 11.22
N GLN A 540 -23.28 -36.72 9.89
CA GLN A 540 -22.19 -35.99 9.23
C GLN A 540 -22.20 -34.58 9.81
N ASN A 541 -21.19 -34.22 10.61
CA ASN A 541 -21.04 -32.85 11.08
C ASN A 541 -20.92 -31.95 9.84
N PRO A 542 -21.91 -31.07 9.58
CA PRO A 542 -21.90 -30.26 8.36
C PRO A 542 -20.65 -29.39 8.31
N VAL A 543 -20.08 -29.23 7.11
CA VAL A 543 -18.96 -28.31 6.90
C VAL A 543 -19.41 -26.92 7.35
N PRO A 544 -18.72 -26.28 8.32
CA PRO A 544 -19.07 -24.93 8.74
C PRO A 544 -19.09 -24.00 7.53
N THR A 545 -20.08 -23.12 7.43
CA THR A 545 -20.19 -22.23 6.27
C THR A 545 -18.97 -21.30 6.15
N SER A 546 -18.30 -20.99 7.26
CA SER A 546 -17.00 -20.29 7.29
C SER A 546 -15.89 -20.98 6.51
N ASP A 547 -15.89 -22.32 6.41
CA ASP A 547 -14.89 -23.11 5.68
C ASP A 547 -15.14 -23.12 4.15
N ARG A 548 -16.22 -22.47 3.71
CA ARG A 548 -16.58 -22.29 2.28
C ARG A 548 -16.29 -20.88 1.78
N VAL A 549 -15.89 -19.97 2.66
CA VAL A 549 -15.61 -18.57 2.34
C VAL A 549 -14.11 -18.32 2.36
N TRP A 550 -13.61 -17.74 1.27
CA TRP A 550 -12.19 -17.52 1.00
C TRP A 550 -11.88 -16.07 0.62
N PHE A 551 -10.62 -15.67 0.72
CA PHE A 551 -10.19 -14.27 0.52
C PHE A 551 -8.97 -14.18 -0.40
N VAL A 552 -9.04 -13.26 -1.38
CA VAL A 552 -7.93 -12.93 -2.28
C VAL A 552 -7.84 -11.42 -2.48
N GLY A 553 -6.66 -10.96 -2.83
CA GLY A 553 -6.39 -9.55 -3.06
C GLY A 553 -5.04 -9.13 -2.53
N SER A 554 -4.68 -7.87 -2.76
CA SER A 554 -3.38 -7.33 -2.34
C SER A 554 -3.18 -7.34 -0.83
N TYR A 555 -4.27 -7.34 -0.05
CA TYR A 555 -4.22 -7.40 1.42
C TYR A 555 -4.03 -8.83 1.95
N ALA A 556 -4.20 -9.86 1.11
CA ALA A 556 -4.09 -11.26 1.50
C ALA A 556 -2.69 -11.85 1.27
N TYR A 557 -1.70 -11.01 0.97
CA TYR A 557 -0.32 -11.40 0.70
C TYR A 557 0.68 -10.40 1.30
N PRO A 558 1.83 -10.85 1.86
CA PRO A 558 2.84 -9.96 2.43
C PRO A 558 3.48 -9.02 1.40
N GLY A 559 3.97 -7.87 1.87
CA GLY A 559 4.62 -6.86 1.03
C GLY A 559 3.80 -5.56 0.91
N ILE A 560 4.13 -4.71 -0.05
CA ILE A 560 3.31 -3.53 -0.35
C ILE A 560 2.04 -4.01 -1.07
N PRO A 561 0.82 -3.56 -0.66
CA PRO A 561 -0.45 -4.04 -1.19
C PRO A 561 -0.69 -3.52 -2.62
N LEU A 562 -0.06 -4.22 -3.55
CA LEU A 562 -0.05 -3.98 -4.98
C LEU A 562 -0.55 -5.22 -5.73
N LEU A 563 -0.62 -5.14 -7.05
CA LEU A 563 -1.19 -6.19 -7.89
C LEU A 563 -0.45 -7.53 -7.82
N GLU A 564 0.84 -7.53 -7.47
CA GLU A 564 1.59 -8.78 -7.28
C GLU A 564 0.91 -9.65 -6.21
N GLY A 565 0.51 -9.06 -5.08
CA GLY A 565 -0.22 -9.75 -4.03
C GLY A 565 -1.60 -10.25 -4.49
N CYS A 566 -2.26 -9.55 -5.42
CA CYS A 566 -3.52 -10.03 -6.00
C CYS A 566 -3.33 -11.31 -6.81
N VAL A 567 -2.32 -11.33 -7.68
CA VAL A 567 -2.02 -12.50 -8.53
C VAL A 567 -1.60 -13.68 -7.65
N VAL A 568 -0.67 -13.45 -6.71
CA VAL A 568 -0.13 -14.54 -5.89
C VAL A 568 -1.20 -15.10 -4.94
N SER A 569 -2.00 -14.26 -4.28
CA SER A 569 -3.06 -14.74 -3.40
C SER A 569 -4.13 -15.54 -4.16
N ALA A 570 -4.51 -15.11 -5.37
CA ALA A 570 -5.45 -15.84 -6.21
C ALA A 570 -4.93 -17.23 -6.60
N VAL A 571 -3.66 -17.33 -7.00
CA VAL A 571 -3.03 -18.63 -7.34
C VAL A 571 -2.97 -19.54 -6.13
N GLN A 572 -2.54 -19.03 -4.98
CA GLN A 572 -2.47 -19.83 -3.76
C GLN A 572 -3.85 -20.30 -3.29
N LEU A 573 -4.89 -19.48 -3.47
CA LEU A 573 -6.25 -19.90 -3.16
C LEU A 573 -6.73 -21.01 -4.11
N MET A 574 -6.47 -20.87 -5.41
CA MET A 574 -6.81 -21.92 -6.37
C MET A 574 -6.16 -23.26 -6.00
N GLU A 575 -4.88 -23.24 -5.60
CA GLU A 575 -4.19 -24.44 -5.10
C GLU A 575 -4.86 -25.04 -3.86
N ARG A 576 -5.34 -24.19 -2.93
CA ARG A 576 -6.04 -24.63 -1.72
C ARG A 576 -7.38 -25.29 -2.05
N ILE A 577 -8.17 -24.69 -2.93
CA ILE A 577 -9.48 -25.24 -3.34
C ILE A 577 -9.28 -26.55 -4.10
N VAL A 578 -8.33 -26.62 -5.04
CA VAL A 578 -8.02 -27.86 -5.78
C VAL A 578 -7.48 -28.95 -4.84
N ALA A 579 -6.68 -28.61 -3.84
CA ALA A 579 -6.22 -29.58 -2.85
C ALA A 579 -7.37 -30.10 -1.95
N ALA A 580 -8.32 -29.23 -1.61
CA ALA A 580 -9.52 -29.61 -0.87
C ALA A 580 -10.44 -30.50 -1.73
N GLU A 581 -10.64 -30.14 -3.00
CA GLU A 581 -11.54 -30.81 -3.94
C GLU A 581 -10.81 -31.12 -5.25
N PRO A 582 -10.11 -32.28 -5.34
CA PRO A 582 -9.35 -32.65 -6.53
C PRO A 582 -10.20 -32.74 -7.81
N ALA A 583 -11.51 -32.98 -7.69
CA ALA A 583 -12.45 -32.99 -8.82
C ALA A 583 -12.57 -31.61 -9.51
N LEU A 584 -12.31 -30.51 -8.79
CA LEU A 584 -12.28 -29.15 -9.35
C LEU A 584 -10.97 -28.83 -10.07
N GLN A 585 -10.01 -29.77 -10.10
CA GLN A 585 -8.81 -29.62 -10.90
C GLN A 585 -9.21 -29.56 -12.37
N LEU A 586 -9.23 -28.34 -12.92
CA LEU A 586 -9.44 -28.13 -14.35
C LEU A 586 -8.45 -29.03 -15.13
N ALA A 587 -8.96 -29.80 -16.09
CA ALA A 587 -8.14 -30.54 -17.06
C ALA A 587 -7.14 -29.63 -17.84
N ALA A 588 -7.25 -28.31 -17.64
CA ALA A 588 -6.42 -27.24 -18.16
C ALA A 588 -4.92 -27.34 -17.86
N SER A 589 -4.44 -28.08 -16.86
CA SER A 589 -2.98 -28.29 -16.74
C SER A 589 -2.44 -29.12 -17.91
N ALA A 590 -3.23 -30.04 -18.48
CA ALA A 590 -2.84 -30.76 -19.69
C ALA A 590 -3.03 -29.92 -20.96
N SER A 591 -4.17 -29.19 -21.08
CA SER A 591 -4.57 -28.47 -22.30
C SER A 591 -4.17 -26.99 -22.38
N ALA A 592 -3.67 -26.37 -21.31
CA ALA A 592 -3.14 -25.02 -21.35
C ALA A 592 -1.96 -24.96 -22.34
N SER A 593 -1.90 -23.91 -23.16
CA SER A 593 -0.76 -23.73 -24.06
C SER A 593 0.55 -23.75 -23.26
N ALA A 594 1.64 -24.22 -23.86
CA ALA A 594 2.97 -24.21 -23.23
C ALA A 594 3.35 -22.79 -22.71
N ASP A 595 2.72 -21.75 -23.26
CA ASP A 595 2.93 -20.36 -22.89
C ASP A 595 2.03 -19.82 -21.78
N SER A 596 1.08 -20.63 -21.28
CA SER A 596 0.18 -20.25 -20.21
C SER A 596 0.91 -19.98 -18.90
N PHE A 597 0.42 -18.98 -18.15
CA PHE A 597 0.92 -18.63 -16.82
C PHE A 597 0.99 -19.85 -15.89
N LEU A 598 -0.04 -20.70 -15.88
CA LEU A 598 -0.12 -21.86 -14.99
C LEU A 598 0.95 -22.92 -15.26
N LYS A 599 1.30 -23.18 -16.54
CA LYS A 599 2.38 -24.10 -16.92
C LYS A 599 3.76 -23.48 -16.66
N ARG A 600 3.93 -22.19 -16.96
CA ARG A 600 5.21 -21.49 -16.75
C ARG A 600 5.57 -21.33 -15.26
N ASP A 601 4.57 -21.23 -14.40
CA ASP A 601 4.74 -21.10 -12.95
C ASP A 601 4.84 -22.46 -12.24
N GLU A 602 4.45 -23.56 -12.88
CA GLU A 602 4.42 -24.91 -12.31
C GLU A 602 5.70 -25.34 -11.58
N PRO A 603 6.93 -25.12 -12.10
CA PRO A 603 8.14 -25.46 -11.36
C PRO A 603 8.30 -24.69 -10.05
N MET A 604 7.85 -23.43 -10.01
CA MET A 604 7.90 -22.59 -8.81
C MET A 604 6.87 -23.06 -7.79
N ARG A 605 5.65 -23.41 -8.24
CA ARG A 605 4.60 -23.99 -7.39
C ARG A 605 5.02 -25.31 -6.79
N ASN A 606 5.57 -26.23 -7.59
CA ASN A 606 6.03 -27.55 -7.11
C ASN A 606 7.12 -27.39 -6.05
N ARG A 607 8.08 -26.49 -6.25
CA ARG A 607 9.09 -26.18 -5.22
C ARG A 607 8.51 -25.53 -3.97
N ARG A 608 7.53 -24.62 -4.10
CA ARG A 608 6.81 -24.04 -2.94
C ARG A 608 6.09 -25.12 -2.16
N ARG A 609 5.48 -26.08 -2.86
CA ARG A 609 4.84 -27.26 -2.29
C ARG A 609 5.84 -28.18 -1.60
N GLU A 610 6.92 -28.58 -2.27
CA GLU A 610 8.00 -29.39 -1.69
C GLU A 610 8.63 -28.72 -0.47
N ARG A 611 8.83 -27.40 -0.47
CA ARG A 611 9.34 -26.65 0.70
C ARG A 611 8.32 -26.63 1.84
N ARG A 612 7.03 -26.46 1.54
CA ARG A 612 5.97 -26.54 2.55
C ARG A 612 5.93 -27.94 3.17
N GLU A 613 6.00 -28.97 2.34
CA GLU A 613 6.05 -30.37 2.76
C GLU A 613 7.31 -30.66 3.59
N ALA A 614 8.49 -30.18 3.16
CA ALA A 614 9.75 -30.30 3.91
C ALA A 614 9.75 -29.53 5.23
N THR A 615 9.00 -28.42 5.34
CA THR A 615 8.84 -27.68 6.61
C THR A 615 7.87 -28.39 7.56
N VAL A 616 6.92 -29.17 7.03
CA VAL A 616 5.95 -29.96 7.79
C VAL A 616 6.57 -31.28 8.25
N THR A 617 7.44 -31.90 7.45
CA THR A 617 8.12 -33.17 7.79
C THR A 617 9.46 -32.95 8.50
N GLY A 618 10.11 -31.81 8.31
CA GLY A 618 11.45 -31.47 8.83
C GLY A 618 11.51 -30.93 10.25
N GLY A 619 10.57 -31.31 11.14
CA GLY A 619 10.70 -31.08 12.58
C GLY A 619 11.93 -31.75 13.22
N SER A 620 12.62 -32.62 12.48
CA SER A 620 13.90 -33.21 12.84
C SER A 620 14.82 -33.25 11.62
N ALA A 621 15.96 -32.57 11.73
CA ALA A 621 17.17 -32.65 10.90
C ALA A 621 17.42 -31.53 9.85
N SER A 622 18.55 -30.85 10.10
CA SER A 622 19.41 -30.09 9.18
C SER A 622 19.11 -28.60 8.93
N THR A 623 19.57 -27.76 9.87
CA THR A 623 20.52 -26.67 9.57
C THR A 623 21.28 -26.35 10.86
N GLN A 624 22.43 -27.01 11.07
CA GLN A 624 23.41 -26.55 12.06
C GLN A 624 24.09 -25.30 11.49
N GLN A 625 23.62 -24.12 11.90
CA GLN A 625 24.47 -22.95 12.06
C GLN A 625 24.31 -22.49 13.50
N GLN A 626 25.43 -22.44 14.20
CA GLN A 626 25.56 -22.07 15.61
C GLN A 626 24.87 -20.72 15.90
N GLU A 627 23.76 -20.77 16.62
CA GLU A 627 23.34 -19.68 17.50
C GLU A 627 23.51 -20.15 18.95
N ASN A 628 24.54 -19.62 19.60
CA ASN A 628 24.66 -19.66 21.04
C ASN A 628 23.59 -18.74 21.63
N GLY A 629 22.61 -19.30 22.35
CA GLY A 629 21.84 -18.58 23.37
C GLY A 629 20.32 -18.75 23.31
N LYS A 630 19.82 -19.50 24.29
CA LYS A 630 18.41 -19.64 24.74
C LYS A 630 17.48 -20.48 23.84
N ALA A 631 17.34 -21.75 24.25
CA ALA A 631 16.25 -22.64 23.84
C ALA A 631 14.89 -22.07 24.28
N GLY A 632 14.24 -21.31 23.40
CA GLY A 632 12.79 -21.10 23.41
C GLY A 632 12.15 -22.07 22.42
N GLN A 633 10.95 -22.58 22.72
CA GLN A 633 10.15 -23.45 21.85
C GLN A 633 10.23 -23.00 20.38
N ALA A 634 10.68 -23.89 19.49
CA ALA A 634 10.76 -23.61 18.05
C ALA A 634 9.35 -23.42 17.48
N THR A 635 8.91 -22.16 17.43
CA THR A 635 7.63 -21.76 16.86
C THR A 635 7.71 -21.86 15.34
N ARG A 636 6.68 -22.46 14.70
CA ARG A 636 6.59 -22.57 13.24
C ARG A 636 6.73 -21.17 12.62
N PRO A 637 7.58 -20.98 11.59
CA PRO A 637 7.81 -19.66 11.01
C PRO A 637 6.51 -19.12 10.41
N THR A 638 6.21 -17.85 10.70
CA THR A 638 5.02 -17.17 10.18
C THR A 638 5.07 -17.01 8.65
N PRO A 639 3.94 -16.94 7.93
CA PRO A 639 3.94 -16.81 6.47
C PRO A 639 4.74 -15.62 5.94
N SER A 640 4.64 -14.44 6.56
CA SER A 640 5.46 -13.27 6.23
C SER A 640 6.96 -13.54 6.43
N ALA A 641 7.34 -14.25 7.50
CA ALA A 641 8.74 -14.61 7.72
C ALA A 641 9.28 -15.55 6.63
N VAL A 642 8.46 -16.50 6.16
CA VAL A 642 8.82 -17.37 5.03
C VAL A 642 8.95 -16.55 3.74
N TYR A 643 8.00 -15.64 3.48
CA TYR A 643 8.03 -14.73 2.34
C TYR A 643 9.34 -13.93 2.30
N PHE A 644 9.64 -13.15 3.34
CA PHE A 644 10.82 -12.29 3.37
C PHE A 644 12.15 -13.06 3.39
N ARG A 645 12.17 -14.31 3.87
CA ARG A 645 13.33 -15.20 3.80
C ARG A 645 13.59 -15.74 2.39
N THR A 646 12.54 -15.93 1.60
CA THR A 646 12.62 -16.58 0.28
C THR A 646 12.51 -15.61 -0.90
N ALA A 647 12.03 -14.40 -0.65
CA ALA A 647 11.93 -13.26 -1.56
C ALA A 647 13.13 -13.09 -2.51
N TRP A 648 14.35 -13.20 -1.97
CA TRP A 648 15.58 -13.03 -2.75
C TRP A 648 15.86 -14.18 -3.74
N LYS A 649 15.43 -15.40 -3.41
CA LYS A 649 15.58 -16.56 -4.30
C LYS A 649 14.69 -16.38 -5.52
N ASP A 650 13.45 -15.95 -5.30
CA ASP A 650 12.50 -15.63 -6.36
C ASP A 650 13.07 -14.50 -7.24
N ALA A 651 13.62 -13.44 -6.64
CA ALA A 651 14.26 -12.33 -7.38
C ALA A 651 15.47 -12.75 -8.24
N LEU A 652 16.37 -13.61 -7.72
CA LEU A 652 17.54 -14.09 -8.48
C LEU A 652 17.19 -15.08 -9.60
N GLU A 653 16.13 -15.88 -9.42
CA GLU A 653 15.65 -16.79 -10.46
C GLU A 653 14.99 -16.02 -11.61
N ASP A 654 14.25 -14.96 -11.30
CA ASP A 654 13.66 -14.09 -12.31
C ASP A 654 14.72 -13.31 -13.10
N GLY A 655 15.78 -12.82 -12.44
CA GLY A 655 16.93 -12.20 -13.11
C GLY A 655 17.61 -13.14 -14.10
N ARG A 656 17.92 -14.38 -13.69
CA ARG A 656 18.55 -15.38 -14.57
C ARG A 656 17.69 -15.73 -15.78
N ARG A 657 16.39 -15.93 -15.60
CA ARG A 657 15.44 -16.23 -16.69
C ARG A 657 15.22 -15.05 -17.64
N TRP A 658 15.47 -13.82 -17.19
CA TRP A 658 15.40 -12.62 -18.03
C TRP A 658 16.66 -12.49 -18.88
N ASP A 659 17.84 -12.68 -18.27
CA ASP A 659 19.13 -12.61 -18.96
C ASP A 659 19.27 -13.71 -20.03
N GLU A 660 18.86 -14.95 -19.72
CA GLU A 660 18.82 -16.08 -20.67
C GLU A 660 17.95 -15.82 -21.91
N ARG A 661 16.96 -14.91 -21.82
CA ARG A 661 16.05 -14.62 -22.95
C ARG A 661 16.48 -13.43 -23.80
N GLN A 662 17.29 -12.50 -23.26
CA GLN A 662 17.77 -11.36 -24.04
C GLN A 662 19.14 -11.61 -24.70
N GLN A 663 19.93 -12.58 -24.21
CA GLN A 663 21.24 -12.91 -24.78
C GLN A 663 21.48 -14.43 -24.83
N PRO A 664 21.31 -15.09 -25.98
CA PRO A 664 21.60 -16.53 -26.12
C PRO A 664 23.10 -16.87 -26.10
N SER A 665 23.99 -15.86 -26.20
CA SER A 665 25.44 -16.04 -26.02
C SER A 665 25.81 -15.83 -24.56
N GLY A 666 25.93 -16.91 -23.80
CA GLY A 666 26.41 -16.88 -22.42
C GLY A 666 27.80 -16.26 -22.32
N THR A 667 27.89 -14.99 -21.93
CA THR A 667 29.13 -14.42 -21.42
C THR A 667 29.30 -14.79 -19.95
N VAL A 668 30.54 -15.10 -19.57
CA VAL A 668 31.09 -15.46 -18.24
C VAL A 668 30.60 -14.59 -17.07
N TRP A 669 29.94 -13.46 -17.34
CA TRP A 669 29.44 -12.45 -16.42
C TRP A 669 28.25 -12.84 -15.53
N THR A 670 27.38 -13.76 -15.97
CA THR A 670 26.18 -14.17 -15.18
C THR A 670 26.54 -14.83 -13.84
N ARG A 671 27.80 -15.25 -13.65
CA ARG A 671 28.31 -15.84 -12.41
C ARG A 671 28.73 -14.81 -11.34
N TRP A 672 28.98 -13.55 -11.73
CA TRP A 672 29.41 -12.46 -10.83
C TRP A 672 28.26 -11.71 -10.14
N VAL A 673 27.02 -11.89 -10.60
CA VAL A 673 25.79 -11.22 -10.11
C VAL A 673 25.32 -11.76 -8.74
N SER A 674 26.04 -12.69 -8.12
CA SER A 674 25.72 -13.20 -6.78
C SER A 674 26.30 -12.35 -5.63
N ASN A 675 27.17 -11.38 -5.93
CA ASN A 675 27.81 -10.53 -4.93
C ASN A 675 27.28 -9.09 -4.99
N VAL A 676 26.59 -8.66 -3.92
CA VAL A 676 26.04 -7.30 -3.76
C VAL A 676 27.09 -6.22 -4.02
N TYR A 677 28.34 -6.43 -3.57
CA TYR A 677 29.42 -5.46 -3.78
C TYR A 677 29.88 -5.37 -5.24
N ALA A 678 29.80 -6.47 -5.99
CA ALA A 678 30.08 -6.46 -7.42
C ALA A 678 28.98 -5.73 -8.20
N GLU A 679 27.71 -5.95 -7.85
CA GLU A 679 26.58 -5.17 -8.41
C GLU A 679 26.72 -3.67 -8.13
N LEU A 680 27.11 -3.31 -6.91
CA LEU A 680 27.34 -1.92 -6.52
C LEU A 680 28.56 -1.33 -7.25
N GLY A 681 29.65 -2.07 -7.38
CA GLY A 681 30.81 -1.64 -8.15
C GLY A 681 30.45 -1.39 -9.62
N TRP A 682 29.68 -2.29 -10.23
CA TRP A 682 29.16 -2.12 -11.59
C TRP A 682 28.22 -0.91 -11.70
N MET A 683 27.32 -0.71 -10.74
CA MET A 683 26.50 0.50 -10.65
C MET A 683 27.36 1.75 -10.63
N LEU A 684 28.36 1.83 -9.76
CA LEU A 684 29.21 3.01 -9.67
C LEU A 684 29.95 3.27 -10.99
N CYS A 685 30.43 2.22 -11.67
CA CYS A 685 31.04 2.34 -13.00
C CYS A 685 30.05 2.91 -14.05
N MET A 686 28.84 2.39 -14.09
CA MET A 686 27.80 2.84 -15.01
C MET A 686 27.41 4.30 -14.73
N TYR A 687 27.26 4.67 -13.45
CA TYR A 687 27.03 6.06 -13.05
C TYR A 687 28.20 6.97 -13.43
N ALA A 688 29.45 6.52 -13.29
CA ALA A 688 30.62 7.28 -13.72
C ALA A 688 30.59 7.57 -15.24
N LEU A 689 30.15 6.61 -16.06
CA LEU A 689 29.95 6.81 -17.51
C LEU A 689 28.82 7.81 -17.80
N ALA A 690 27.70 7.74 -17.07
CA ALA A 690 26.62 8.71 -17.21
C ALA A 690 27.04 10.11 -16.75
N ILE A 691 27.89 10.23 -15.72
CA ILE A 691 28.41 11.50 -15.22
C ILE A 691 29.17 12.24 -16.31
N VAL A 692 29.89 11.55 -17.21
CA VAL A 692 30.55 12.22 -18.35
C VAL A 692 29.53 12.89 -19.26
N LYS A 693 28.46 12.18 -19.65
CA LYS A 693 27.37 12.76 -20.47
C LYS A 693 26.65 13.89 -19.75
N TRP A 694 26.49 13.75 -18.42
CA TRP A 694 25.89 14.75 -17.56
C TRP A 694 26.71 16.05 -17.52
N TRP A 695 28.04 15.96 -17.43
CA TRP A 695 28.92 17.13 -17.53
C TRP A 695 28.87 17.80 -18.90
N VAL A 696 28.75 17.02 -19.99
CA VAL A 696 28.56 17.58 -21.34
C VAL A 696 27.26 18.36 -21.43
N VAL A 697 26.15 17.80 -20.93
CA VAL A 697 24.85 18.50 -20.88
C VAL A 697 24.95 19.77 -20.06
N LEU A 698 25.55 19.72 -18.87
CA LEU A 698 25.75 20.89 -18.03
C LEU A 698 26.55 21.98 -18.75
N ALA A 699 27.63 21.61 -19.44
CA ALA A 699 28.44 22.56 -20.19
C ALA A 699 27.61 23.23 -21.30
N ILE A 700 26.93 22.45 -22.13
CA ILE A 700 26.08 22.96 -23.22
C ILE A 700 25.03 23.93 -22.69
N GLU A 701 24.28 23.55 -21.64
CA GLU A 701 23.24 24.41 -21.06
C GLU A 701 23.82 25.66 -20.38
N SER A 702 25.00 25.56 -19.75
CA SER A 702 25.66 26.71 -19.11
C SER A 702 26.14 27.75 -20.13
N PHE A 703 26.34 27.36 -21.40
CA PHE A 703 26.66 28.26 -22.51
C PHE A 703 25.46 28.57 -23.42
N GLY A 704 24.23 28.25 -22.98
CA GLY A 704 22.99 28.61 -23.68
C GLY A 704 22.62 27.71 -24.86
N GLY A 705 23.26 26.54 -25.00
CA GLY A 705 22.93 25.56 -26.04
C GLY A 705 21.78 24.62 -25.66
N ASP A 706 21.16 23.99 -26.67
CA ASP A 706 20.13 22.97 -26.47
C ASP A 706 20.76 21.58 -26.23
N SER A 707 20.48 20.99 -25.07
CA SER A 707 21.02 19.70 -24.64
C SER A 707 20.07 18.51 -24.85
N ARG A 708 18.86 18.76 -25.39
CA ARG A 708 17.79 17.75 -25.52
C ARG A 708 18.19 16.49 -26.29
N HIS A 709 19.17 16.57 -27.20
CA HIS A 709 19.68 15.42 -27.94
C HIS A 709 20.56 14.46 -27.12
N TRP A 710 21.07 14.91 -25.97
CA TRP A 710 22.03 14.17 -25.15
C TRP A 710 21.40 13.44 -23.96
N ALA A 711 20.18 13.83 -23.59
CA ALA A 711 19.39 13.22 -22.53
C ALA A 711 18.05 12.70 -23.09
N LEU A 712 17.57 11.57 -22.58
CA LEU A 712 16.18 11.16 -22.76
C LEU A 712 15.32 12.13 -21.94
N THR A 713 14.48 12.89 -22.64
CA THR A 713 13.66 13.95 -22.06
C THR A 713 12.22 13.59 -21.92
#